data_AF-A0A1M6D3E9-F1
#
_entry.id   AF-A0A1M6D3E9-F1
#
_cell.length_a   1.000
_cell.length_b   1.000
_cell.length_c   1.000
_cell.angle_alpha   90.00
_cell.angle_beta   90.00
_cell.angle_gamma   90.00
#
_symmetry.space_group_name_H-M   'P 1'
#
loop_
_entity.id
_entity.type
_entity.pdbx_description
1 polymer ?
#
loop_
_entity_poly.entity_id
_entity_poly.type
_entity_poly.pdbx_seq_one_letter_code
_entity_poly.pdbx_strand_id
1 'polypeptide(L)'
;MNKIRARMLGILLCVALLFSIVPAQAASKAEEFVTREEAVVSLLNTIGLAALNDAPSDLSVFSDADQINSENADKIAIAITNGLLPVEPGEALELGVHITRLEFALIVGNSMRELPAIRSPLAFEDVPAEVAGKIDRITSAGLMSGYGNGCFGSDDYLTKGQLEVVLNKIRALSSIRPQDDFFYAINHQWLSTTKLPAGYPGMTTFDEVDRRNTDKLKAIVKDLVENRDTYQEGTIEQKIADFYLTILDMENRNKEGIKPIQKYLDLIDGVSSAQELLDAMVQLEAETGMRPLVSFAPDADLNDSNRHSLYAAGLSTGLPADYILMGNPQIDALYTGVITQLFSLSGIPEAEAAEKAHSLYAFEKVIAQNTMKNEEASKVENIYNPVSRAELVGMFPSVDLDKYLSDLGFGSVDTIILSDVNLMKKTGELLSDDNLDVLKTYCRFRILASTASLLSKDFRDVTMNFQKAFYGISSTMDEEEIAFNLLNSVMSDYLGRIYVERYFSAKAKADVESIVSDIIAAFEDRIEALDWMGQETKEKAITKLKTIKVKIGYPDKWKDPLKDISIKTYADGGSLLGNIFAINSAQVKENKSLLSKPVDRSAWYMPPHMVNAYYNPTNNEIVFPAGILQPPYYDVNASREQNLGGIGTVIAHEITHAFDNNGAQFDENGNMNNWWTEQDYTVFRQKCQAVIDLYDGLVIAPGAVVNGNLTVSENVADIGAMACILDIAADIPDVDYKALFESYAAIWRFTGTEQIYQMLATQDVHAPNKYRVNRVLQNFEEFYKTYDIQPGDAMYLAPEERVTVW
;
A
#
# COMPACT_ATOMS: atom_id res chain seq x y z
N MET A 1 20.76 -3.07 53.45
CA MET A 1 20.83 -1.60 53.24
C MET A 1 21.04 -1.18 51.79
N ASN A 2 21.74 -1.94 50.93
CA ASN A 2 21.94 -1.56 49.52
C ASN A 2 20.73 -1.78 48.58
N LYS A 3 19.81 -2.71 48.89
CA LYS A 3 18.57 -2.91 48.09
C LYS A 3 17.49 -1.82 48.31
N ILE A 4 17.57 -1.06 49.41
CA ILE A 4 16.64 0.03 49.72
C ILE A 4 17.10 1.35 49.05
N ARG A 5 18.41 1.57 48.92
CA ARG A 5 18.95 2.73 48.20
C ARG A 5 18.73 2.66 46.68
N ALA A 6 18.77 1.47 46.07
CA ALA A 6 18.47 1.30 44.65
C ALA A 6 16.98 1.51 44.32
N ARG A 7 16.07 1.07 45.19
CA ARG A 7 14.62 1.32 45.04
C ARG A 7 14.23 2.78 45.31
N MET A 8 14.89 3.48 46.23
CA MET A 8 14.66 4.92 46.42
C MET A 8 15.22 5.78 45.29
N LEU A 9 16.34 5.40 44.66
CA LEU A 9 16.88 6.13 43.51
C LEU A 9 16.01 5.95 42.25
N GLY A 10 15.43 4.76 42.04
CA GLY A 10 14.49 4.49 40.95
C GLY A 10 13.15 5.23 41.10
N ILE A 11 12.62 5.31 42.33
CA ILE A 11 11.38 6.05 42.61
C ILE A 11 11.58 7.57 42.51
N LEU A 12 12.76 8.10 42.88
CA LEU A 12 13.09 9.52 42.69
C LEU A 12 13.31 9.91 41.22
N LEU A 13 13.76 8.99 40.36
CA LEU A 13 13.88 9.24 38.92
C LEU A 13 12.52 9.17 38.19
N CYS A 14 11.63 8.26 38.59
CA CYS A 14 10.29 8.13 38.00
C CYS A 14 9.36 9.31 38.37
N VAL A 15 9.50 9.88 39.58
CA VAL A 15 8.71 11.05 39.98
C VAL A 15 9.19 12.34 39.31
N ALA A 16 10.47 12.44 38.91
CA ALA A 16 10.99 13.58 38.16
C ALA A 16 10.56 13.63 36.68
N LEU A 17 10.25 12.47 36.08
CA LEU A 17 9.79 12.36 34.69
C LEU A 17 8.26 12.49 34.51
N LEU A 18 7.49 12.29 35.59
CA LEU A 18 6.03 12.36 35.58
C LEU A 18 5.45 13.75 35.95
N PHE A 19 6.25 14.65 36.53
CA PHE A 19 5.79 16.00 36.91
C PHE A 19 6.84 17.11 36.66
N SER A 20 7.54 17.10 35.53
CA SER A 20 8.20 18.33 35.07
C SER A 20 7.17 19.27 34.43
N ILE A 21 6.28 19.82 35.27
CA ILE A 21 5.66 21.12 34.97
C ILE A 21 6.85 22.07 34.85
N VAL A 22 7.02 22.70 33.69
CA VAL A 22 8.00 23.77 33.52
C VAL A 22 7.70 24.81 34.60
N PRO A 23 8.59 25.04 35.59
CA PRO A 23 8.42 26.20 36.44
C PRO A 23 8.74 27.40 35.54
N ALA A 24 7.70 28.18 35.20
CA ALA A 24 7.92 29.55 34.80
C ALA A 24 8.78 30.22 35.89
N GLN A 25 9.88 30.86 35.48
CA GLN A 25 10.93 31.48 36.31
C GLN A 25 12.04 30.55 36.82
N ALA A 26 13.01 30.30 35.94
CA ALA A 26 14.41 30.30 36.35
C ALA A 26 14.98 31.72 36.12
N ALA A 27 15.54 32.32 37.18
CA ALA A 27 16.13 33.64 37.12
C ALA A 27 17.38 33.70 36.21
N SER A 28 17.44 34.77 35.42
CA SER A 28 18.40 35.14 34.37
C SER A 28 19.82 34.53 34.45
N LYS A 29 20.12 33.62 33.52
CA LYS A 29 21.21 33.81 32.56
C LYS A 29 20.55 34.26 31.26
N ALA A 30 21.19 35.11 30.46
CA ALA A 30 20.64 35.49 29.15
C ALA A 30 20.19 34.23 28.42
N GLU A 31 18.90 34.09 28.15
CA GLU A 31 18.39 32.95 27.38
C GLU A 31 18.95 33.13 25.97
N GLU A 32 20.01 32.39 25.66
CA GLU A 32 20.48 32.26 24.28
C GLU A 32 19.43 31.45 23.53
N PHE A 33 18.70 32.13 22.64
CA PHE A 33 17.79 31.50 21.70
C PHE A 33 18.59 30.74 20.63
N VAL A 34 17.95 29.74 20.05
CA VAL A 34 18.55 28.84 19.05
C VAL A 34 18.27 29.39 17.66
N THR A 35 19.28 29.43 16.78
CA THR A 35 19.06 29.76 15.37
C THR A 35 18.49 28.56 14.60
N ARG A 36 17.86 28.80 13.45
CA ARG A 36 17.36 27.75 12.55
C ARG A 36 18.48 26.76 12.17
N GLU A 37 19.68 27.25 11.86
CA GLU A 37 20.85 26.40 11.58
C GLU A 37 21.23 25.53 12.78
N GLU A 38 21.36 26.13 13.97
CA GLU A 38 21.74 25.41 15.20
C GLU A 38 20.75 24.29 15.52
N ALA A 39 19.45 24.56 15.37
CA ALA A 39 18.38 23.60 15.63
C ALA A 39 18.44 22.40 14.68
N VAL A 40 18.48 22.65 13.36
CA VAL A 40 18.51 21.61 12.32
C VAL A 40 19.78 20.78 12.44
N VAL A 41 20.95 21.41 12.54
CA VAL A 41 22.23 20.71 12.63
C VAL A 41 22.30 19.86 13.90
N SER A 42 21.83 20.38 15.05
CA SER A 42 21.84 19.63 16.31
C SER A 42 20.88 18.44 16.30
N LEU A 43 19.72 18.60 15.66
CA LEU A 43 18.78 17.51 15.45
C LEU A 43 19.38 16.43 14.56
N LEU A 44 19.92 16.79 13.38
CA LEU A 44 20.54 15.85 12.45
C LEU A 44 21.74 15.12 13.07
N ASN A 45 22.54 15.79 13.88
CA ASN A 45 23.62 15.15 14.65
C ASN A 45 23.09 14.15 15.70
N THR A 46 21.85 14.32 16.17
CA THR A 46 21.23 13.49 17.20
C THR A 46 20.51 12.28 16.60
N ILE A 47 19.73 12.46 15.53
CA ILE A 47 19.00 11.36 14.86
C ILE A 47 19.87 10.59 13.86
N GLY A 48 20.94 11.23 13.36
CA GLY A 48 21.76 10.71 12.27
C GLY A 48 21.06 10.81 10.90
N LEU A 49 21.84 10.64 9.84
CA LEU A 49 21.35 10.72 8.46
C LEU A 49 20.71 9.41 7.98
N ALA A 50 20.85 8.32 8.73
CA ALA A 50 20.31 7.00 8.36
C ALA A 50 18.77 6.95 8.41
N ALA A 51 18.14 7.80 9.21
CA ALA A 51 16.68 7.92 9.27
C ALA A 51 16.09 8.74 8.10
N LEU A 52 16.93 9.37 7.28
CA LEU A 52 16.54 10.32 6.23
C LEU A 52 17.01 9.87 4.84
N ASN A 53 16.52 10.51 3.79
CA ASN A 53 17.14 10.41 2.47
C ASN A 53 18.47 11.18 2.51
N ASP A 54 19.57 10.56 2.11
CA ASP A 54 20.90 11.15 2.15
C ASP A 54 21.31 11.87 0.85
N ALA A 55 20.41 11.95 -0.13
CA ALA A 55 20.63 12.75 -1.33
C ALA A 55 20.64 14.26 -0.98
N PRO A 56 21.74 14.99 -1.23
CA PRO A 56 21.79 16.42 -0.96
C PRO A 56 21.09 17.22 -2.06
N SER A 57 20.34 18.26 -1.66
CA SER A 57 19.80 19.27 -2.59
C SER A 57 20.90 20.21 -3.10
N ASP A 58 20.71 20.78 -4.29
CA ASP A 58 21.60 21.83 -4.82
C ASP A 58 21.37 23.14 -4.06
N LEU A 59 22.33 23.52 -3.21
CA LEU A 59 22.23 24.74 -2.42
C LEU A 59 22.39 26.02 -3.25
N SER A 60 22.97 25.94 -4.46
CA SER A 60 23.27 27.14 -5.26
C SER A 60 22.02 27.86 -5.78
N VAL A 61 20.85 27.23 -5.68
CA VAL A 61 19.57 27.79 -6.10
C VAL A 61 18.97 28.76 -5.08
N PHE A 62 19.51 28.85 -3.86
CA PHE A 62 19.00 29.73 -2.79
C PHE A 62 19.72 31.07 -2.74
N SER A 63 18.97 32.13 -2.44
CA SER A 63 19.45 33.51 -2.53
C SER A 63 20.51 33.90 -1.49
N ASP A 64 20.61 33.15 -0.39
CA ASP A 64 21.56 33.33 0.72
C ASP A 64 22.52 32.13 0.88
N ALA A 65 22.71 31.34 -0.19
CA ALA A 65 23.56 30.15 -0.18
C ALA A 65 25.03 30.42 0.23
N ASP A 66 25.52 31.64 0.01
CA ASP A 66 26.86 32.09 0.38
C ASP A 66 27.04 32.30 1.90
N GLN A 67 25.94 32.37 2.66
CA GLN A 67 25.94 32.52 4.12
C GLN A 67 25.96 31.17 4.86
N ILE A 68 25.81 30.06 4.15
CA ILE A 68 25.81 28.72 4.73
C ILE A 68 27.23 28.39 5.22
N ASN A 69 27.36 27.97 6.47
CA ASN A 69 28.64 27.47 6.97
C ASN A 69 29.05 26.22 6.18
N SER A 70 30.24 26.25 5.57
CA SER A 70 30.76 25.13 4.76
C SER A 70 30.83 23.79 5.52
N GLU A 71 30.97 23.81 6.85
CA GLU A 71 30.96 22.59 7.67
C GLU A 71 29.56 21.97 7.82
N ASN A 72 28.51 22.76 7.60
CA ASN A 72 27.11 22.35 7.72
C ASN A 72 26.41 22.18 6.36
N ALA A 73 27.03 22.59 5.26
CA ALA A 73 26.42 22.60 3.92
C ALA A 73 25.72 21.27 3.57
N ASP A 74 26.40 20.12 3.73
CA ASP A 74 25.80 18.81 3.43
C ASP A 74 24.54 18.52 4.28
N LYS A 75 24.55 18.92 5.56
CA LYS A 75 23.40 18.71 6.45
C LYS A 75 22.23 19.62 6.08
N ILE A 76 22.50 20.86 5.69
CA ILE A 76 21.47 21.78 5.20
C ILE A 76 20.89 21.27 3.88
N ALA A 77 21.74 20.80 2.97
CA ALA A 77 21.30 20.21 1.70
C ALA A 77 20.40 18.98 1.92
N ILE A 78 20.75 18.11 2.87
CA ILE A 78 19.93 16.95 3.25
C ILE A 78 18.64 17.39 3.96
N ALA A 79 18.69 18.40 4.82
CA ALA A 79 17.51 18.93 5.50
C ALA A 79 16.46 19.44 4.49
N ILE A 80 16.90 20.13 3.44
CA ILE A 80 16.04 20.60 2.35
C ILE A 80 15.44 19.41 1.58
N THR A 81 16.25 18.42 1.19
CA THR A 81 15.77 17.21 0.49
C THR A 81 14.67 16.48 1.25
N ASN A 82 14.72 16.50 2.58
CA ASN A 82 13.76 15.82 3.44
C ASN A 82 12.63 16.74 3.93
N GLY A 83 12.51 17.97 3.39
CA GLY A 83 11.45 18.91 3.77
C GLY A 83 11.54 19.39 5.23
N LEU A 84 12.71 19.29 5.85
CA LEU A 84 12.96 19.85 7.19
C LEU A 84 13.13 21.37 7.13
N LEU A 85 13.51 21.88 5.96
CA LEU A 85 13.53 23.30 5.62
C LEU A 85 12.68 23.48 4.36
N PRO A 86 11.37 23.72 4.48
CA PRO A 86 10.46 23.81 3.35
C PRO A 86 10.57 25.19 2.70
N VAL A 87 11.59 25.37 1.86
CA VAL A 87 11.92 26.64 1.20
C VAL A 87 12.02 26.39 -0.31
N GLU A 88 11.44 27.26 -1.13
CA GLU A 88 11.44 27.08 -2.58
C GLU A 88 12.75 27.58 -3.23
N PRO A 89 13.19 27.01 -4.36
CA PRO A 89 14.33 27.52 -5.12
C PRO A 89 14.18 29.02 -5.44
N GLY A 90 15.21 29.80 -5.16
CA GLY A 90 15.23 31.26 -5.34
C GLY A 90 14.88 32.06 -4.08
N GLU A 91 14.33 31.44 -3.03
CA GLU A 91 14.07 32.09 -1.74
C GLU A 91 15.32 32.07 -0.84
N ALA A 92 15.24 32.75 0.32
CA ALA A 92 16.29 32.72 1.35
C ALA A 92 15.98 31.64 2.38
N LEU A 93 17.00 30.90 2.82
CA LEU A 93 16.86 29.89 3.88
C LEU A 93 16.72 30.53 5.28
N GLU A 94 17.24 31.75 5.43
CA GLU A 94 17.28 32.56 6.67
C GLU A 94 17.86 31.79 7.88
N LEU A 95 18.92 31.02 7.66
CA LEU A 95 19.51 30.12 8.66
C LEU A 95 19.92 30.79 10.00
N GLY A 96 20.19 32.10 9.98
CA GLY A 96 20.58 32.88 11.15
C GLY A 96 19.44 33.40 12.04
N VAL A 97 18.17 33.22 11.66
CA VAL A 97 17.02 33.68 12.46
C VAL A 97 16.75 32.74 13.63
N HIS A 98 16.25 33.27 14.75
CA HIS A 98 15.85 32.44 15.88
C HIS A 98 14.61 31.61 15.53
N ILE A 99 14.67 30.31 15.81
CA ILE A 99 13.57 29.39 15.53
C ILE A 99 12.52 29.45 16.64
N THR A 100 11.23 29.38 16.27
CA THR A 100 10.16 29.26 17.26
C THR A 100 10.02 27.81 17.76
N ARG A 101 9.36 27.63 18.90
CA ARG A 101 9.04 26.27 19.40
C ARG A 101 8.16 25.50 18.41
N LEU A 102 7.19 26.17 17.77
CA LEU A 102 6.33 25.54 16.78
C LEU A 102 7.14 25.08 15.56
N GLU A 103 7.96 25.97 14.99
CA GLU A 103 8.79 25.64 13.83
C GLU A 103 9.70 24.45 14.15
N PHE A 104 10.39 24.46 15.29
CA PHE A 104 11.25 23.34 15.69
C PHE A 104 10.46 22.03 15.89
N ALA A 105 9.26 22.08 16.46
CA ALA A 105 8.42 20.90 16.62
C ALA A 105 8.03 20.26 15.28
N LEU A 106 7.73 21.08 14.27
CA LEU A 106 7.45 20.61 12.90
C LEU A 106 8.69 19.97 12.27
N ILE A 107 9.87 20.56 12.45
CA ILE A 107 11.14 19.98 11.99
C ILE A 107 11.37 18.61 12.63
N VAL A 108 11.18 18.47 13.96
CA VAL A 108 11.30 17.19 14.65
C VAL A 108 10.31 16.18 14.07
N GLY A 109 9.05 16.59 13.84
CA GLY A 109 7.98 15.72 13.33
C GLY A 109 8.22 15.23 11.92
N ASN A 110 8.79 16.07 11.06
CA ASN A 110 9.16 15.71 9.69
C ASN A 110 10.46 14.87 9.65
N SER A 111 11.34 15.00 10.63
CA SER A 111 12.62 14.28 10.67
C SER A 111 12.51 12.82 11.15
N MET A 112 11.42 12.48 11.85
CA MET A 112 11.19 11.16 12.42
C MET A 112 9.92 10.56 11.83
N ARG A 113 10.05 9.56 10.97
CA ARG A 113 8.95 8.95 10.20
C ARG A 113 7.99 8.14 11.05
N GLU A 114 8.49 7.47 12.09
CA GLU A 114 7.68 6.73 13.06
C GLU A 114 8.05 7.14 14.48
N LEU A 115 7.03 7.44 15.28
CA LEU A 115 7.18 7.87 16.67
C LEU A 115 6.33 6.98 17.58
N PRO A 116 6.81 6.68 18.80
CA PRO A 116 6.01 5.93 19.74
C PRO A 116 4.84 6.79 20.23
N ALA A 117 3.71 6.16 20.55
CA ALA A 117 2.54 6.84 21.08
C ALA A 117 2.37 6.47 22.55
N ILE A 118 3.08 7.17 23.44
CA ILE A 118 3.16 6.83 24.86
C ILE A 118 2.18 7.59 25.75
N ARG A 119 1.47 8.58 25.19
CA ARG A 119 0.49 9.44 25.87
C ARG A 119 -0.66 9.77 24.93
N SER A 120 -1.80 10.14 25.50
CA SER A 120 -2.93 10.67 24.74
C SER A 120 -2.57 12.02 24.09
N PRO A 121 -3.16 12.35 22.91
CA PRO A 121 -3.02 13.64 22.27
C PRO A 121 -3.45 14.81 23.15
N LEU A 122 -2.89 16.00 22.90
CA LEU A 122 -3.17 17.22 23.67
C LEU A 122 -3.41 18.39 22.71
N ALA A 123 -4.60 18.98 22.79
CA ALA A 123 -4.90 20.21 22.06
C ALA A 123 -4.29 21.44 22.76
N PHE A 124 -3.79 22.38 21.96
CA PHE A 124 -3.26 23.66 22.42
C PHE A 124 -3.97 24.82 21.73
N GLU A 125 -4.31 25.87 22.47
CA GLU A 125 -5.10 27.01 21.97
C GLU A 125 -4.34 27.87 20.94
N ASP A 126 -3.00 27.88 21.02
CA ASP A 126 -2.09 28.68 20.21
C ASP A 126 -1.44 27.88 19.06
N VAL A 127 -1.85 26.63 18.82
CA VAL A 127 -1.36 25.82 17.69
C VAL A 127 -2.36 25.93 16.53
N PRO A 128 -1.93 26.35 15.32
CA PRO A 128 -2.81 26.41 14.16
C PRO A 128 -3.41 25.04 13.83
N ALA A 129 -4.68 25.02 13.42
CA ALA A 129 -5.41 23.78 13.17
C ALA A 129 -4.76 22.93 12.07
N GLU A 130 -4.10 23.56 11.10
CA GLU A 130 -3.45 22.88 9.97
C GLU A 130 -2.27 22.01 10.41
N VAL A 131 -1.66 22.33 11.57
CA VAL A 131 -0.48 21.63 12.08
C VAL A 131 -0.71 20.92 13.41
N ALA A 132 -1.92 21.00 13.98
CA ALA A 132 -2.27 20.40 15.27
C ALA A 132 -1.92 18.90 15.34
N GLY A 133 -2.26 18.12 14.30
CA GLY A 133 -1.95 16.69 14.25
C GLY A 133 -0.44 16.37 14.27
N LYS A 134 0.40 17.25 13.72
CA LYS A 134 1.87 17.12 13.81
C LYS A 134 2.34 17.34 15.23
N ILE A 135 1.79 18.33 15.93
CA ILE A 135 2.13 18.63 17.32
C ILE A 135 1.60 17.55 18.28
N ASP A 136 0.42 17.01 18.03
CA ASP A 136 -0.14 15.87 18.76
C ASP A 136 0.81 14.68 18.72
N ARG A 137 1.34 14.35 17.53
CA ARG A 137 2.29 13.26 17.35
C ARG A 137 3.58 13.45 18.16
N ILE A 138 4.14 14.66 18.17
CA ILE A 138 5.34 15.01 18.95
C ILE A 138 5.10 14.93 20.47
N THR A 139 3.96 15.44 20.92
CA THR A 139 3.62 15.49 22.34
C THR A 139 3.19 14.14 22.88
N SER A 140 2.50 13.33 22.07
CA SER A 140 2.14 11.94 22.36
C SER A 140 3.38 11.04 22.47
N ALA A 141 4.44 11.33 21.71
CA ALA A 141 5.76 10.70 21.87
C ALA A 141 6.54 11.20 23.09
N GLY A 142 6.01 12.19 23.83
CA GLY A 142 6.63 12.78 25.01
C GLY A 142 7.84 13.66 24.70
N LEU A 143 8.12 13.98 23.43
CA LEU A 143 9.29 14.76 23.02
C LEU A 143 9.18 16.22 23.45
N MET A 144 8.00 16.82 23.27
CA MET A 144 7.69 18.19 23.70
C MET A 144 6.41 18.21 24.55
N SER A 145 6.18 19.33 25.23
CA SER A 145 4.97 19.60 26.01
C SER A 145 4.66 21.09 26.01
N GLY A 146 3.38 21.44 26.16
CA GLY A 146 2.99 22.82 26.44
C GLY A 146 3.35 23.27 27.86
N TYR A 147 3.00 24.50 28.20
CA TYR A 147 3.34 25.11 29.49
C TYR A 147 2.39 24.76 30.64
N GLY A 148 1.39 23.91 30.39
CA GLY A 148 0.38 23.53 31.38
C GLY A 148 -0.72 24.57 31.60
N ASN A 149 -0.78 25.61 30.78
CA ASN A 149 -1.80 26.67 30.77
C ASN A 149 -2.74 26.59 29.56
N GLY A 150 -2.71 25.49 28.79
CA GLY A 150 -3.44 25.34 27.54
C GLY A 150 -2.66 25.79 26.29
N CYS A 151 -1.49 26.42 26.44
CA CYS A 151 -0.65 26.85 25.32
C CYS A 151 0.58 25.95 25.13
N PHE A 152 0.97 25.77 23.87
CA PHE A 152 2.23 25.14 23.46
C PHE A 152 3.42 26.10 23.56
N GLY A 153 3.16 27.40 23.42
CA GLY A 153 4.16 28.46 23.26
C GLY A 153 4.59 28.60 21.80
N SER A 154 3.64 28.59 20.86
CA SER A 154 3.93 28.47 19.42
C SER A 154 4.86 29.56 18.88
N ASP A 155 4.65 30.81 19.31
CA ASP A 155 5.40 31.98 18.87
C ASP A 155 6.65 32.28 19.72
N ASP A 156 6.87 31.54 20.81
CA ASP A 156 8.05 31.72 21.64
C ASP A 156 9.28 31.14 20.95
N TYR A 157 10.41 31.85 21.05
CA TYR A 157 11.68 31.34 20.56
C TYR A 157 12.19 30.17 21.39
N LEU A 158 12.71 29.16 20.71
CA LEU A 158 13.31 27.99 21.33
C LEU A 158 14.59 28.38 22.08
N THR A 159 14.67 28.04 23.36
CA THR A 159 15.90 28.27 24.14
C THR A 159 16.87 27.09 24.01
N LYS A 160 18.17 27.32 24.16
CA LYS A 160 19.18 26.23 24.16
C LYS A 160 18.89 25.12 25.18
N GLY A 161 18.34 25.49 26.34
CA GLY A 161 17.92 24.51 27.35
C GLY A 161 16.75 23.63 26.90
N GLN A 162 15.76 24.21 26.20
CA GLN A 162 14.65 23.44 25.64
C GLN A 162 15.13 22.51 24.51
N LEU A 163 16.00 22.98 23.62
CA LEU A 163 16.63 22.15 22.58
C LEU A 163 17.32 20.93 23.20
N GLU A 164 18.22 21.13 24.16
CA GLU A 164 18.93 20.04 24.85
C GLU A 164 17.98 19.01 25.47
N VAL A 165 16.88 19.45 26.10
CA VAL A 165 15.88 18.54 26.65
C VAL A 165 15.24 17.68 25.57
N VAL A 166 14.84 18.28 24.43
CA VAL A 166 14.23 17.53 23.31
C VAL A 166 15.23 16.54 22.72
N LEU A 167 16.47 16.95 22.46
CA LEU A 167 17.50 16.07 21.91
C LEU A 167 17.80 14.89 22.85
N ASN A 168 17.83 15.12 24.16
CA ASN A 168 18.02 14.04 25.14
C ASN A 168 16.83 13.07 25.17
N LYS A 169 15.60 13.57 25.00
CA LYS A 169 14.41 12.72 24.88
C LYS A 169 14.41 11.89 23.60
N ILE A 170 14.84 12.46 22.46
CA ILE A 170 15.03 11.73 21.21
C ILE A 170 16.00 10.56 21.40
N ARG A 171 17.16 10.80 22.05
CA ARG A 171 18.12 9.72 22.37
C ARG A 171 17.50 8.63 23.26
N ALA A 172 16.62 9.03 24.17
CA ALA A 172 15.94 8.10 25.08
C ALA A 172 14.85 7.25 24.40
N LEU A 173 14.42 7.56 23.18
CA LEU A 173 13.45 6.74 22.44
C LEU A 173 13.95 5.32 22.18
N SER A 174 15.26 5.12 22.12
CA SER A 174 15.90 3.79 22.05
C SER A 174 15.59 2.88 23.24
N SER A 175 15.07 3.44 24.33
CA SER A 175 14.75 2.73 25.58
C SER A 175 13.24 2.73 25.86
N ILE A 176 12.39 2.96 24.85
CA ILE A 176 10.94 2.83 24.99
C ILE A 176 10.60 1.42 25.47
N ARG A 177 9.70 1.35 26.43
CA ARG A 177 9.29 0.10 27.05
C ARG A 177 8.36 -0.68 26.10
N PRO A 178 8.50 -2.01 25.99
CA PRO A 178 7.53 -2.87 25.31
C PRO A 178 6.09 -2.68 25.81
N GLN A 179 5.93 -2.28 27.08
CA GLN A 179 4.65 -1.99 27.72
C GLN A 179 4.01 -0.67 27.26
N ASP A 180 4.79 0.26 26.69
CA ASP A 180 4.28 1.55 26.24
C ASP A 180 4.03 1.57 24.72
N ASP A 181 4.91 0.93 23.94
CA ASP A 181 4.72 0.77 22.50
C ASP A 181 5.53 -0.44 22.00
N PHE A 182 4.88 -1.60 21.89
CA PHE A 182 5.56 -2.85 21.59
C PHE A 182 6.25 -2.84 20.23
N PHE A 183 5.50 -2.46 19.18
CA PHE A 183 6.02 -2.32 17.82
C PHE A 183 7.26 -1.44 17.79
N TYR A 184 7.19 -0.24 18.39
CA TYR A 184 8.32 0.69 18.37
C TYR A 184 9.50 0.15 19.18
N ALA A 185 9.26 -0.42 20.37
CA ALA A 185 10.33 -0.95 21.23
C ALA A 185 11.14 -2.05 20.54
N ILE A 186 10.47 -3.00 19.88
CA ILE A 186 11.15 -4.10 19.17
C ILE A 186 11.83 -3.60 17.89
N ASN A 187 11.20 -2.67 17.17
CA ASN A 187 11.65 -2.25 15.85
C ASN A 187 12.49 -0.96 15.84
N HIS A 188 12.76 -0.34 16.99
CA HIS A 188 13.42 0.97 17.10
C HIS A 188 14.70 1.05 16.25
N GLN A 189 15.57 0.04 16.34
CA GLN A 189 16.84 0.05 15.61
C GLN A 189 16.61 0.11 14.10
N TRP A 190 15.62 -0.62 13.59
CA TRP A 190 15.27 -0.60 12.18
C TRP A 190 14.61 0.74 11.80
N LEU A 191 13.60 1.18 12.57
CA LEU A 191 12.88 2.44 12.32
C LEU A 191 13.82 3.66 12.30
N SER A 192 14.86 3.65 13.13
CA SER A 192 15.84 4.75 13.23
C SER A 192 16.99 4.67 12.23
N THR A 193 17.20 3.55 11.53
CA THR A 193 18.33 3.39 10.59
C THR A 193 17.93 3.06 9.16
N THR A 194 16.65 2.75 8.92
CA THR A 194 16.15 2.48 7.57
C THR A 194 16.08 3.75 6.74
N LYS A 195 16.88 3.77 5.68
CA LYS A 195 16.79 4.73 4.59
C LYS A 195 15.73 4.26 3.60
N LEU A 196 14.83 5.16 3.20
CA LEU A 196 13.97 4.88 2.04
C LEU A 196 14.87 4.81 0.81
N PRO A 197 14.82 3.72 0.02
CA PRO A 197 15.55 3.67 -1.22
C PRO A 197 15.04 4.71 -2.21
N ALA A 198 15.87 5.06 -3.19
CA ALA A 198 15.50 6.06 -4.17
C ALA A 198 14.26 5.64 -4.97
N GLY A 199 13.29 6.54 -5.07
CA GLY A 199 12.02 6.28 -5.75
C GLY A 199 10.96 5.53 -4.92
N TYR A 200 11.22 5.18 -3.66
CA TYR A 200 10.25 4.49 -2.80
C TYR A 200 9.63 5.46 -1.78
N PRO A 201 8.29 5.47 -1.63
CA PRO A 201 7.61 6.33 -0.66
C PRO A 201 7.56 5.72 0.76
N GLY A 202 7.83 4.42 0.86
CA GLY A 202 7.84 3.67 2.09
C GLY A 202 8.74 2.43 1.97
N MET A 203 8.99 1.80 3.10
CA MET A 203 9.73 0.55 3.19
C MET A 203 9.04 -0.32 4.23
N THR A 204 8.75 -1.56 3.89
CA THR A 204 8.28 -2.61 4.78
C THR A 204 9.30 -3.74 4.91
N THR A 205 9.12 -4.67 5.85
CA THR A 205 9.83 -5.96 5.79
C THR A 205 9.55 -6.71 4.47
N PHE A 206 8.33 -6.61 3.91
CA PHE A 206 7.99 -7.22 2.61
C PHE A 206 8.89 -6.66 1.51
N ASP A 207 9.03 -5.34 1.44
CA ASP A 207 9.88 -4.65 0.46
C ASP A 207 11.36 -5.01 0.63
N GLU A 208 11.87 -5.17 1.86
CA GLU A 208 13.25 -5.63 2.10
C GLU A 208 13.51 -7.03 1.52
N VAL A 209 12.53 -7.93 1.65
CA VAL A 209 12.63 -9.28 1.08
C VAL A 209 12.45 -9.23 -0.43
N ASP A 210 11.52 -8.42 -0.93
CA ASP A 210 11.27 -8.28 -2.37
C ASP A 210 12.49 -7.71 -3.08
N ARG A 211 13.18 -6.73 -2.50
CA ARG A 211 14.45 -6.21 -3.02
C ARG A 211 15.54 -7.28 -3.12
N ARG A 212 15.66 -8.18 -2.13
CA ARG A 212 16.60 -9.31 -2.21
C ARG A 212 16.21 -10.30 -3.30
N ASN A 213 14.91 -10.48 -3.57
CA ASN A 213 14.45 -11.29 -4.70
C ASN A 213 14.73 -10.58 -6.03
N THR A 214 14.50 -9.28 -6.09
CA THR A 214 14.82 -8.42 -7.23
C THR A 214 16.32 -8.46 -7.57
N ASP A 215 17.22 -8.44 -6.60
CA ASP A 215 18.66 -8.56 -6.86
C ASP A 215 19.01 -9.90 -7.53
N LYS A 216 18.41 -11.01 -7.07
CA LYS A 216 18.56 -12.33 -7.68
C LYS A 216 18.00 -12.37 -9.11
N LEU A 217 16.85 -11.74 -9.32
CA LEU A 217 16.20 -11.67 -10.62
C LEU A 217 16.97 -10.77 -11.61
N LYS A 218 17.50 -9.63 -11.17
CA LYS A 218 18.41 -8.79 -11.97
C LYS A 218 19.64 -9.59 -12.42
N ALA A 219 20.21 -10.41 -11.52
CA ALA A 219 21.30 -11.31 -11.88
C ALA A 219 20.89 -12.37 -12.92
N ILE A 220 19.67 -12.92 -12.82
CA ILE A 220 19.11 -13.79 -13.87
C ILE A 220 19.00 -13.03 -15.20
N VAL A 221 18.36 -11.86 -15.21
CA VAL A 221 18.14 -11.08 -16.43
C VAL A 221 19.46 -10.70 -17.10
N LYS A 222 20.47 -10.30 -16.32
CA LYS A 222 21.81 -10.02 -16.82
C LYS A 222 22.44 -11.24 -17.51
N ASP A 223 22.37 -12.41 -16.88
CA ASP A 223 22.85 -13.69 -17.44
C ASP A 223 22.11 -14.02 -18.76
N LEU A 224 20.79 -13.83 -18.81
CA LEU A 224 20.01 -14.05 -20.03
C LEU A 224 20.38 -13.07 -21.16
N VAL A 225 20.62 -11.80 -20.85
CA VAL A 225 21.01 -10.79 -21.84
C VAL A 225 22.42 -11.06 -22.37
N GLU A 226 23.37 -11.41 -21.50
CA GLU A 226 24.76 -11.73 -21.89
C GLU A 226 24.84 -12.98 -22.78
N ASN A 227 23.93 -13.93 -22.59
CA ASN A 227 23.86 -15.17 -23.37
C ASN A 227 22.78 -15.15 -24.47
N ARG A 228 22.19 -13.98 -24.78
CA ARG A 228 21.04 -13.84 -25.68
C ARG A 228 21.18 -14.63 -26.99
N ASP A 229 22.33 -14.51 -27.65
CA ASP A 229 22.58 -15.10 -28.97
C ASP A 229 22.74 -16.64 -28.94
N THR A 230 22.75 -17.25 -27.75
CA THR A 230 22.79 -18.70 -27.56
C THR A 230 21.39 -19.34 -27.50
N TYR A 231 20.35 -18.54 -27.26
CA TYR A 231 18.99 -19.03 -27.13
C TYR A 231 18.30 -19.14 -28.50
N GLN A 232 17.41 -20.12 -28.63
CA GLN A 232 16.60 -20.28 -29.83
C GLN A 232 15.50 -19.23 -29.88
N GLU A 233 15.10 -18.84 -31.08
CA GLU A 233 13.97 -17.90 -31.27
C GLU A 233 12.69 -18.46 -30.63
N GLY A 234 12.03 -17.63 -29.83
CA GLY A 234 10.76 -17.96 -29.18
C GLY A 234 10.88 -18.64 -27.81
N THR A 235 12.09 -18.95 -27.32
CA THR A 235 12.25 -19.46 -25.95
C THR A 235 11.99 -18.38 -24.90
N ILE A 236 11.73 -18.80 -23.65
CA ILE A 236 11.50 -17.90 -22.52
C ILE A 236 12.68 -16.95 -22.32
N GLU A 237 13.90 -17.48 -22.39
CA GLU A 237 15.14 -16.76 -22.19
C GLU A 237 15.32 -15.66 -23.24
N GLN A 238 15.09 -15.99 -24.52
CA GLN A 238 15.17 -15.03 -25.61
C GLN A 238 14.11 -13.94 -25.46
N LYS A 239 12.86 -14.28 -25.11
CA LYS A 239 11.79 -13.30 -24.92
C LYS A 239 12.09 -12.32 -23.79
N ILE A 240 12.62 -12.79 -22.66
CA ILE A 240 13.05 -11.93 -21.55
C ILE A 240 14.15 -10.98 -22.01
N ALA A 241 15.21 -11.50 -22.63
CA ALA A 241 16.34 -10.71 -23.07
C ALA A 241 15.92 -9.64 -24.09
N ASP A 242 15.11 -10.02 -25.09
CA ASP A 242 14.65 -9.10 -26.15
C ASP A 242 13.75 -8.01 -25.61
N PHE A 243 12.81 -8.36 -24.74
CA PHE A 243 11.93 -7.37 -24.12
C PHE A 243 12.74 -6.38 -23.29
N TYR A 244 13.65 -6.88 -22.44
CA TYR A 244 14.51 -6.02 -21.63
C TYR A 244 15.36 -5.05 -22.47
N LEU A 245 15.90 -5.51 -23.59
CA LEU A 245 16.63 -4.66 -24.53
C LEU A 245 15.75 -3.54 -25.14
N THR A 246 14.46 -3.79 -25.40
CA THR A 246 13.56 -2.70 -25.85
C THR A 246 13.26 -1.68 -24.76
N ILE A 247 13.32 -2.05 -23.48
CA ILE A 247 13.12 -1.12 -22.37
C ILE A 247 14.32 -0.18 -22.25
N LEU A 248 15.53 -0.74 -22.33
CA LEU A 248 16.80 -0.02 -22.20
C LEU A 248 17.08 0.94 -23.37
N ASP A 249 16.47 0.71 -24.53
CA ASP A 249 16.69 1.51 -25.75
C ASP A 249 15.93 2.85 -25.71
N MET A 250 16.36 3.73 -24.81
CA MET A 250 15.83 5.09 -24.67
C MET A 250 16.12 5.95 -25.91
N GLU A 251 17.15 5.62 -26.70
CA GLU A 251 17.47 6.33 -27.93
C GLU A 251 16.33 6.18 -28.95
N ASN A 252 15.89 4.95 -29.23
CA ASN A 252 14.80 4.73 -30.17
C ASN A 252 13.46 5.18 -29.60
N ARG A 253 13.21 5.01 -28.30
CA ARG A 253 12.02 5.56 -27.63
C ARG A 253 11.91 7.08 -27.78
N ASN A 254 13.03 7.80 -27.65
CA ASN A 254 13.06 9.26 -27.86
C ASN A 254 12.84 9.64 -29.32
N LYS A 255 13.34 8.86 -30.29
CA LYS A 255 13.08 9.10 -31.73
C LYS A 255 11.62 8.87 -32.12
N GLU A 256 10.97 7.89 -31.47
CA GLU A 256 9.56 7.60 -31.65
C GLU A 256 8.67 8.67 -30.99
N GLY A 257 9.02 9.13 -29.79
CA GLY A 257 8.22 10.12 -29.06
C GLY A 257 6.80 9.60 -28.83
N ILE A 258 5.80 10.37 -29.25
CA ILE A 258 4.38 10.01 -29.15
C ILE A 258 3.86 9.15 -30.33
N LYS A 259 4.62 9.00 -31.41
CA LYS A 259 4.17 8.35 -32.66
C LYS A 259 3.48 6.98 -32.45
N PRO A 260 3.93 6.10 -31.53
CA PRO A 260 3.29 4.80 -31.31
C PRO A 260 1.80 4.85 -30.93
N ILE A 261 1.34 5.94 -30.31
CA ILE A 261 -0.08 6.11 -29.91
C ILE A 261 -0.84 7.13 -30.75
N GLN A 262 -0.16 7.88 -31.63
CA GLN A 262 -0.76 9.00 -32.38
C GLN A 262 -2.03 8.59 -33.13
N LYS A 263 -2.02 7.42 -33.79
CA LYS A 263 -3.18 6.93 -34.54
C LYS A 263 -4.44 6.76 -33.68
N TYR A 264 -4.30 6.47 -32.39
CA TYR A 264 -5.44 6.32 -31.48
C TYR A 264 -5.94 7.66 -30.96
N LEU A 265 -5.02 8.63 -30.79
CA LEU A 265 -5.39 10.01 -30.49
C LEU A 265 -6.16 10.62 -31.66
N ASP A 266 -5.67 10.43 -32.89
CA ASP A 266 -6.33 10.87 -34.11
C ASP A 266 -7.70 10.19 -34.30
N LEU A 267 -7.80 8.90 -33.97
CA LEU A 267 -9.06 8.16 -34.00
C LEU A 267 -10.11 8.79 -33.07
N ILE A 268 -9.72 9.13 -31.84
CA ILE A 268 -10.60 9.80 -30.87
C ILE A 268 -10.95 11.21 -31.35
N ASP A 269 -9.98 11.97 -31.85
CA ASP A 269 -10.21 13.34 -32.33
C ASP A 269 -11.19 13.37 -33.51
N GLY A 270 -11.21 12.32 -34.33
CA GLY A 270 -12.08 12.21 -35.51
C GLY A 270 -13.55 11.85 -35.23
N VAL A 271 -13.89 11.38 -34.03
CA VAL A 271 -15.28 10.97 -33.72
C VAL A 271 -16.19 12.20 -33.55
N SER A 272 -17.44 12.05 -34.02
CA SER A 272 -18.46 13.10 -34.06
C SER A 272 -19.69 12.82 -33.18
N SER A 273 -19.72 11.66 -32.50
CA SER A 273 -20.77 11.30 -31.53
C SER A 273 -20.21 10.41 -30.42
N ALA A 274 -20.94 10.29 -29.32
CA ALA A 274 -20.63 9.36 -28.23
C ALA A 274 -20.68 7.90 -28.69
N GLN A 275 -21.56 7.58 -29.66
CA GLN A 275 -21.59 6.25 -30.27
C GLN A 275 -20.32 5.96 -31.08
N GLU A 276 -19.86 6.90 -31.90
CA GLU A 276 -18.61 6.74 -32.64
C GLU A 276 -17.41 6.62 -31.71
N LEU A 277 -17.43 7.31 -30.56
CA LEU A 277 -16.41 7.14 -29.52
C LEU A 277 -16.40 5.73 -28.94
N LEU A 278 -17.57 5.13 -28.65
CA LEU A 278 -17.64 3.73 -28.22
C LEU A 278 -17.14 2.77 -29.29
N ASP A 279 -17.53 2.98 -30.55
CA ASP A 279 -17.07 2.16 -31.67
C ASP A 279 -15.53 2.23 -31.82
N ALA A 280 -14.94 3.42 -31.62
CA ALA A 280 -13.49 3.59 -31.58
C ALA A 280 -12.82 2.82 -30.43
N MET A 281 -13.50 2.66 -29.28
CA MET A 281 -12.96 1.88 -28.16
C MET A 281 -12.88 0.38 -28.47
N VAL A 282 -13.75 -0.15 -29.33
CA VAL A 282 -13.65 -1.55 -29.80
C VAL A 282 -12.33 -1.77 -30.55
N GLN A 283 -11.99 -0.84 -31.45
CA GLN A 283 -10.73 -0.89 -32.19
C GLN A 283 -9.51 -0.73 -31.26
N LEU A 284 -9.57 0.24 -30.34
CA LEU A 284 -8.51 0.46 -29.36
C LEU A 284 -8.26 -0.79 -28.51
N GLU A 285 -9.30 -1.42 -27.96
CA GLU A 285 -9.16 -2.64 -27.16
C GLU A 285 -8.57 -3.78 -27.99
N ALA A 286 -9.01 -3.96 -29.24
CA ALA A 286 -8.51 -5.03 -30.09
C ALA A 286 -7.02 -4.88 -30.45
N GLU A 287 -6.52 -3.64 -30.58
CA GLU A 287 -5.15 -3.36 -30.99
C GLU A 287 -4.18 -3.10 -29.83
N THR A 288 -4.68 -2.73 -28.64
CA THR A 288 -3.83 -2.33 -27.49
C THR A 288 -4.19 -3.01 -26.17
N GLY A 289 -5.39 -3.58 -26.07
CA GLY A 289 -5.99 -4.05 -24.82
C GLY A 289 -6.53 -2.95 -23.90
N MET A 290 -6.45 -1.67 -24.28
CA MET A 290 -6.87 -0.54 -23.44
C MET A 290 -8.39 -0.31 -23.46
N ARG A 291 -8.96 0.05 -22.31
CA ARG A 291 -10.42 0.21 -22.08
C ARG A 291 -10.74 1.48 -21.27
N PRO A 292 -10.62 2.67 -21.84
CA PRO A 292 -10.69 3.91 -21.05
C PRO A 292 -12.12 4.25 -20.56
N LEU A 293 -13.16 3.84 -21.30
CA LEU A 293 -14.56 4.12 -20.97
C LEU A 293 -15.18 2.99 -20.11
N VAL A 294 -16.16 2.27 -20.64
CA VAL A 294 -16.78 1.11 -19.99
C VAL A 294 -15.95 -0.13 -20.29
N SER A 295 -15.64 -0.90 -19.26
CA SER A 295 -14.84 -2.12 -19.40
C SER A 295 -15.64 -3.35 -19.01
N PHE A 296 -15.37 -4.45 -19.72
CA PHE A 296 -15.99 -5.75 -19.49
C PHE A 296 -14.91 -6.82 -19.39
N ALA A 297 -14.96 -7.62 -18.32
CA ALA A 297 -13.98 -8.67 -18.07
C ALA A 297 -14.66 -9.92 -17.50
N PRO A 298 -14.41 -11.11 -18.07
CA PRO A 298 -14.81 -12.36 -17.44
C PRO A 298 -14.03 -12.61 -16.16
N ASP A 299 -14.72 -13.03 -15.11
CA ASP A 299 -14.13 -13.50 -13.85
C ASP A 299 -14.99 -14.62 -13.26
N ALA A 300 -14.54 -15.30 -12.21
CA ALA A 300 -15.30 -16.31 -11.50
C ALA A 300 -16.63 -15.72 -11.00
N ASP A 301 -17.73 -16.46 -11.20
CA ASP A 301 -19.02 -16.07 -10.64
C ASP A 301 -19.02 -16.36 -9.14
N LEU A 302 -19.40 -15.37 -8.31
CA LEU A 302 -19.43 -15.57 -6.86
C LEU A 302 -20.51 -16.57 -6.44
N ASN A 303 -21.62 -16.73 -7.17
CA ASN A 303 -22.67 -17.70 -6.84
C ASN A 303 -22.44 -19.10 -7.45
N ASP A 304 -21.62 -19.20 -8.50
CA ASP A 304 -21.22 -20.48 -9.11
C ASP A 304 -19.74 -20.42 -9.50
N SER A 305 -18.89 -20.77 -8.55
CA SER A 305 -17.43 -20.66 -8.69
C SER A 305 -16.81 -21.64 -9.70
N ASN A 306 -17.63 -22.48 -10.38
CA ASN A 306 -17.16 -23.36 -11.44
C ASN A 306 -17.23 -22.72 -12.84
N ARG A 307 -17.90 -21.58 -12.99
CA ARG A 307 -18.05 -20.85 -14.26
C ARG A 307 -17.52 -19.44 -14.15
N HIS A 308 -17.30 -18.83 -15.31
CA HIS A 308 -17.05 -17.41 -15.41
C HIS A 308 -18.35 -16.66 -15.72
N SER A 309 -18.45 -15.44 -15.21
CA SER A 309 -19.47 -14.46 -15.54
C SER A 309 -18.81 -13.15 -15.98
N LEU A 310 -19.55 -12.31 -16.71
CA LEU A 310 -19.03 -11.05 -17.20
C LEU A 310 -19.23 -9.96 -16.15
N TYR A 311 -18.15 -9.33 -15.71
CA TYR A 311 -18.18 -8.15 -14.85
C TYR A 311 -18.06 -6.89 -15.69
N ALA A 312 -18.72 -5.82 -15.25
CA ALA A 312 -18.66 -4.51 -15.88
C ALA A 312 -18.28 -3.41 -14.90
N ALA A 313 -17.38 -2.54 -15.33
CA ALA A 313 -17.01 -1.33 -14.62
C ALA A 313 -17.22 -0.10 -15.52
N GLY A 314 -17.77 0.97 -14.93
CA GLY A 314 -18.05 2.23 -15.60
C GLY A 314 -16.81 3.11 -15.75
N LEU A 315 -17.03 4.41 -15.91
CA LEU A 315 -15.96 5.41 -15.89
C LEU A 315 -15.21 5.38 -14.56
N SER A 316 -13.93 5.73 -14.59
CA SER A 316 -13.09 5.83 -13.39
C SER A 316 -12.30 7.13 -13.41
N THR A 317 -11.85 7.56 -12.25
CA THR A 317 -11.04 8.76 -12.08
C THR A 317 -9.55 8.44 -12.17
N GLY A 318 -8.70 9.38 -12.58
CA GLY A 318 -7.24 9.18 -12.59
C GLY A 318 -6.54 9.32 -11.23
N LEU A 319 -7.26 9.80 -10.22
CA LEU A 319 -6.93 9.67 -8.79
C LEU A 319 -8.06 8.93 -8.05
N PRO A 320 -7.82 8.29 -6.90
CA PRO A 320 -8.91 7.73 -6.11
C PRO A 320 -9.97 8.78 -5.78
N ALA A 321 -11.24 8.37 -5.76
CA ALA A 321 -12.36 9.30 -5.60
C ALA A 321 -12.23 10.15 -4.33
N ASP A 322 -11.79 9.57 -3.21
CA ASP A 322 -11.60 10.29 -1.94
C ASP A 322 -10.61 11.44 -2.06
N TYR A 323 -9.54 11.30 -2.86
CA TYR A 323 -8.57 12.37 -3.09
C TYR A 323 -9.18 13.54 -3.87
N ILE A 324 -10.02 13.26 -4.86
CA ILE A 324 -10.73 14.29 -5.63
C ILE A 324 -11.81 14.98 -4.77
N LEU A 325 -12.43 14.23 -3.85
CA LEU A 325 -13.49 14.73 -2.97
C LEU A 325 -12.97 15.42 -1.71
N MET A 326 -11.69 15.23 -1.36
CA MET A 326 -11.04 15.83 -0.18
C MET A 326 -11.04 17.36 -0.22
N GLY A 327 -11.08 17.96 -1.41
CA GLY A 327 -11.03 19.41 -1.58
C GLY A 327 -9.70 20.01 -1.15
N ASN A 328 -8.60 19.27 -1.34
CA ASN A 328 -7.25 19.71 -1.04
C ASN A 328 -6.66 20.46 -2.27
N PRO A 329 -6.48 21.80 -2.21
CA PRO A 329 -6.03 22.57 -3.36
C PRO A 329 -4.65 22.18 -3.88
N GLN A 330 -3.78 21.62 -3.03
CA GLN A 330 -2.43 21.19 -3.42
C GLN A 330 -2.51 19.92 -4.27
N ILE A 331 -3.37 18.97 -3.90
CA ILE A 331 -3.62 17.74 -4.66
C ILE A 331 -4.32 18.07 -5.98
N ASP A 332 -5.31 18.96 -5.95
CA ASP A 332 -6.01 19.42 -7.13
C ASP A 332 -5.05 20.09 -8.14
N ALA A 333 -4.16 20.96 -7.66
CA ALA A 333 -3.15 21.63 -8.48
C ALA A 333 -2.11 20.65 -9.03
N LEU A 334 -1.65 19.71 -8.21
CA LEU A 334 -0.70 18.68 -8.64
C LEU A 334 -1.28 17.80 -9.76
N TYR A 335 -2.54 17.39 -9.60
CA TYR A 335 -3.21 16.52 -10.55
C TYR A 335 -3.60 17.23 -11.84
N THR A 336 -4.15 18.43 -11.77
CA THR A 336 -4.41 19.25 -12.98
C THR A 336 -3.10 19.59 -13.69
N GLY A 337 -2.02 19.85 -12.95
CA GLY A 337 -0.69 20.11 -13.51
C GLY A 337 -0.10 18.93 -14.30
N VAL A 338 -0.26 17.68 -13.83
CA VAL A 338 0.22 16.51 -14.61
C VAL A 338 -0.61 16.29 -15.87
N ILE A 339 -1.93 16.49 -15.81
CA ILE A 339 -2.81 16.42 -16.98
C ILE A 339 -2.39 17.46 -18.03
N THR A 340 -2.16 18.71 -17.62
CA THR A 340 -1.71 19.79 -18.51
C THR A 340 -0.37 19.44 -19.17
N GLN A 341 0.61 18.94 -18.41
CA GLN A 341 1.92 18.57 -18.96
C GLN A 341 1.81 17.46 -20.01
N LEU A 342 1.02 16.41 -19.75
CA LEU A 342 0.81 15.32 -20.70
C LEU A 342 0.11 15.80 -21.99
N PHE A 343 -0.89 16.67 -21.86
CA PHE A 343 -1.56 17.28 -23.01
C PHE A 343 -0.62 18.18 -23.82
N SER A 344 0.20 18.99 -23.16
CA SER A 344 1.21 19.82 -23.82
C SER A 344 2.22 18.98 -24.60
N LEU A 345 2.73 17.89 -24.00
CA LEU A 345 3.63 16.94 -24.68
C LEU A 345 2.96 16.23 -25.87
N SER A 346 1.62 16.11 -25.86
CA SER A 346 0.85 15.58 -27.00
C SER A 346 0.63 16.58 -28.14
N GLY A 347 1.16 17.81 -28.03
CA GLY A 347 1.06 18.86 -29.04
C GLY A 347 -0.10 19.83 -28.86
N ILE A 348 -0.83 19.77 -27.75
CA ILE A 348 -1.85 20.79 -27.41
C ILE A 348 -1.14 22.04 -26.89
N PRO A 349 -1.47 23.26 -27.35
CA PRO A 349 -0.92 24.49 -26.77
C PRO A 349 -1.17 24.57 -25.26
N GLU A 350 -0.19 25.02 -24.48
CA GLU A 350 -0.22 24.97 -23.01
C GLU A 350 -1.49 25.59 -22.38
N ALA A 351 -1.94 26.74 -22.90
CA ALA A 351 -3.17 27.39 -22.42
C ALA A 351 -4.43 26.51 -22.65
N GLU A 352 -4.53 25.87 -23.81
CA GLU A 352 -5.62 24.95 -24.13
C GLU A 352 -5.50 23.65 -23.31
N ALA A 353 -4.27 23.16 -23.09
CA ALA A 353 -4.01 22.00 -22.24
C ALA A 353 -4.45 22.25 -20.79
N ALA A 354 -4.24 23.45 -20.26
CA ALA A 354 -4.72 23.85 -18.92
C ALA A 354 -6.25 23.89 -18.84
N GLU A 355 -6.93 24.50 -19.82
CA GLU A 355 -8.39 24.53 -19.89
C GLU A 355 -9.01 23.13 -19.97
N LYS A 356 -8.42 22.25 -20.79
CA LYS A 356 -8.82 20.84 -20.88
C LYS A 356 -8.57 20.08 -19.59
N ALA A 357 -7.45 20.33 -18.90
CA ALA A 357 -7.15 19.69 -17.62
C ALA A 357 -8.18 20.07 -16.55
N HIS A 358 -8.55 21.35 -16.45
CA HIS A 358 -9.60 21.79 -15.52
C HIS A 358 -10.97 21.21 -15.86
N SER A 359 -11.32 21.15 -17.15
CA SER A 359 -12.57 20.54 -17.61
C SER A 359 -12.63 19.04 -17.30
N LEU A 360 -11.53 18.33 -17.51
CA LEU A 360 -11.40 16.92 -17.17
C LEU A 360 -11.51 16.68 -15.67
N TYR A 361 -10.81 17.47 -14.85
CA TYR A 361 -10.91 17.36 -13.39
C TYR A 361 -12.34 17.61 -12.89
N ALA A 362 -13.04 18.61 -13.45
CA ALA A 362 -14.44 18.85 -13.11
C ALA A 362 -15.35 17.68 -13.50
N PHE A 363 -15.09 17.03 -14.64
CA PHE A 363 -15.79 15.82 -15.07
C PHE A 363 -15.50 14.62 -14.15
N GLU A 364 -14.23 14.41 -13.80
CA GLU A 364 -13.83 13.35 -12.86
C GLU A 364 -14.39 13.58 -11.46
N LYS A 365 -14.62 14.83 -11.03
CA LYS A 365 -15.32 15.12 -9.78
C LYS A 365 -16.77 14.62 -9.79
N VAL A 366 -17.45 14.68 -10.94
CA VAL A 366 -18.80 14.09 -11.09
C VAL A 366 -18.73 12.57 -10.99
N ILE A 367 -17.72 11.94 -11.59
CA ILE A 367 -17.47 10.49 -11.47
C ILE A 367 -17.25 10.14 -9.99
N ALA A 368 -16.30 10.80 -9.32
CA ALA A 368 -15.96 10.58 -7.92
C ALA A 368 -17.17 10.69 -6.97
N GLN A 369 -18.04 11.68 -7.18
CA GLN A 369 -19.27 11.86 -6.39
C GLN A 369 -20.27 10.71 -6.50
N ASN A 370 -20.16 9.88 -7.54
CA ASN A 370 -21.03 8.74 -7.80
C ASN A 370 -20.32 7.39 -7.65
N THR A 371 -19.03 7.39 -7.28
CA THR A 371 -18.26 6.20 -6.97
C THR A 371 -18.59 5.73 -5.55
N MET A 372 -18.81 4.43 -5.39
CA MET A 372 -18.96 3.76 -4.09
C MET A 372 -17.73 4.03 -3.21
N LYS A 373 -17.95 4.31 -1.92
CA LYS A 373 -16.85 4.57 -1.01
C LYS A 373 -16.03 3.31 -0.74
N ASN A 374 -14.77 3.47 -0.39
CA ASN A 374 -13.86 2.33 -0.16
C ASN A 374 -14.36 1.38 0.93
N GLU A 375 -14.91 1.88 2.04
CA GLU A 375 -15.47 1.04 3.11
C GLU A 375 -16.77 0.30 2.72
N GLU A 376 -17.43 0.75 1.66
CA GLU A 376 -18.58 0.06 1.07
C GLU A 376 -18.11 -0.97 0.04
N ALA A 377 -17.15 -0.60 -0.81
CA ALA A 377 -16.56 -1.47 -1.84
C ALA A 377 -15.73 -2.63 -1.27
N SER A 378 -15.22 -2.50 -0.04
CA SER A 378 -14.52 -3.58 0.67
C SER A 378 -15.44 -4.75 1.09
N LYS A 379 -16.76 -4.58 0.97
CA LYS A 379 -17.76 -5.61 1.31
C LYS A 379 -18.21 -6.36 0.06
N VAL A 380 -18.00 -7.67 0.04
CA VAL A 380 -18.24 -8.49 -1.16
C VAL A 380 -19.69 -8.45 -1.64
N GLU A 381 -20.66 -8.32 -0.73
CA GLU A 381 -22.08 -8.21 -1.05
C GLU A 381 -22.44 -6.93 -1.83
N ASN A 382 -21.64 -5.86 -1.69
CA ASN A 382 -21.90 -4.59 -2.36
C ASN A 382 -21.40 -4.59 -3.81
N ILE A 383 -20.41 -5.42 -4.14
CA ILE A 383 -19.78 -5.46 -5.47
C ILE A 383 -20.37 -6.55 -6.38
N TYR A 384 -21.29 -7.39 -5.87
CA TYR A 384 -21.95 -8.44 -6.63
C TYR A 384 -23.40 -8.07 -6.97
N ASN A 385 -23.59 -7.34 -8.08
CA ASN A 385 -24.91 -6.90 -8.53
C ASN A 385 -25.23 -7.48 -9.92
N PRO A 386 -25.74 -8.71 -10.02
CA PRO A 386 -26.13 -9.30 -11.30
C PRO A 386 -27.34 -8.57 -11.88
N VAL A 387 -27.22 -8.12 -13.13
CA VAL A 387 -28.29 -7.51 -13.92
C VAL A 387 -28.42 -8.23 -15.25
N SER A 388 -29.63 -8.22 -15.81
CA SER A 388 -29.82 -8.66 -17.20
C SER A 388 -29.15 -7.68 -18.17
N ARG A 389 -28.76 -8.19 -19.34
CA ARG A 389 -28.27 -7.36 -20.44
C ARG A 389 -29.21 -6.21 -20.79
N ALA A 390 -30.53 -6.46 -20.79
CA ALA A 390 -31.53 -5.45 -21.06
C ALA A 390 -31.55 -4.33 -20.01
N GLU A 391 -31.40 -4.67 -18.73
CA GLU A 391 -31.31 -3.69 -17.64
C GLU A 391 -30.06 -2.83 -17.77
N LEU A 392 -28.90 -3.45 -18.06
CA LEU A 392 -27.66 -2.72 -18.29
C LEU A 392 -27.78 -1.78 -19.50
N VAL A 393 -28.28 -2.27 -20.64
CA VAL A 393 -28.52 -1.44 -21.84
C VAL A 393 -29.46 -0.27 -21.53
N GLY A 394 -30.48 -0.50 -20.70
CA GLY A 394 -31.41 0.54 -20.26
C GLY A 394 -30.76 1.67 -19.44
N MET A 395 -29.55 1.48 -18.90
CA MET A 395 -28.80 2.53 -18.19
C MET A 395 -28.11 3.53 -19.14
N PHE A 396 -28.03 3.22 -20.44
CA PHE A 396 -27.29 3.99 -21.45
C PHE A 396 -28.25 4.58 -22.50
N PRO A 397 -28.97 5.67 -22.18
CA PRO A 397 -30.06 6.17 -23.04
C PRO A 397 -29.58 6.82 -24.36
N SER A 398 -28.31 7.21 -24.43
CA SER A 398 -27.76 8.04 -25.53
C SER A 398 -26.84 7.27 -26.49
N VAL A 399 -26.59 5.99 -26.22
CA VAL A 399 -25.68 5.13 -27.00
C VAL A 399 -26.23 3.70 -27.08
N ASP A 400 -25.89 3.00 -28.15
CA ASP A 400 -26.19 1.59 -28.37
C ASP A 400 -25.15 0.70 -27.67
N LEU A 401 -25.34 0.51 -26.35
CA LEU A 401 -24.48 -0.38 -25.56
C LEU A 401 -24.64 -1.85 -25.99
N ASP A 402 -25.80 -2.23 -26.52
CA ASP A 402 -26.06 -3.60 -26.97
C ASP A 402 -25.16 -3.98 -28.16
N LYS A 403 -25.02 -3.04 -29.11
CA LYS A 403 -24.04 -3.12 -30.18
C LYS A 403 -22.62 -3.16 -29.63
N TYR A 404 -22.27 -2.26 -28.69
CA TYR A 404 -20.92 -2.23 -28.11
C TYR A 404 -20.51 -3.56 -27.48
N LEU A 405 -21.38 -4.17 -26.66
CA LEU A 405 -21.18 -5.51 -26.09
C LEU A 405 -20.96 -6.57 -27.18
N SER A 406 -21.77 -6.53 -28.24
CA SER A 406 -21.69 -7.48 -29.34
C SER A 406 -20.37 -7.35 -30.12
N ASP A 407 -19.95 -6.12 -30.41
CA ASP A 407 -18.72 -5.81 -31.13
C ASP A 407 -17.46 -6.16 -30.31
N LEU A 408 -17.55 -6.05 -28.97
CA LEU A 408 -16.52 -6.55 -28.07
C LEU A 408 -16.44 -8.09 -27.99
N GLY A 409 -17.43 -8.80 -28.56
CA GLY A 409 -17.50 -10.27 -28.54
C GLY A 409 -18.33 -10.87 -27.40
N PHE A 410 -19.14 -10.06 -26.71
CA PHE A 410 -20.02 -10.48 -25.62
C PHE A 410 -21.49 -10.63 -26.04
N GLY A 411 -21.75 -10.79 -27.34
CA GLY A 411 -23.09 -10.93 -27.91
C GLY A 411 -23.97 -12.03 -27.31
N SER A 412 -23.37 -13.07 -26.71
CA SER A 412 -24.08 -14.22 -26.12
C SER A 412 -24.25 -14.15 -24.61
N VAL A 413 -23.90 -13.02 -23.96
CA VAL A 413 -23.98 -12.87 -22.50
C VAL A 413 -25.33 -12.27 -22.11
N ASP A 414 -26.10 -12.98 -21.29
CA ASP A 414 -27.43 -12.54 -20.83
C ASP A 414 -27.42 -11.84 -19.46
N THR A 415 -26.44 -12.14 -18.62
CA THR A 415 -26.29 -11.62 -17.25
C THR A 415 -24.90 -11.03 -17.07
N ILE A 416 -24.84 -9.83 -16.50
CA ILE A 416 -23.62 -9.07 -16.26
C ILE A 416 -23.61 -8.65 -14.78
N ILE A 417 -22.46 -8.75 -14.12
CA ILE A 417 -22.30 -8.35 -12.72
C ILE A 417 -21.73 -6.93 -12.69
N LEU A 418 -22.39 -6.01 -11.98
CA LEU A 418 -21.93 -4.64 -11.81
C LEU A 418 -21.24 -4.48 -10.45
N SER A 419 -20.00 -4.00 -10.46
CA SER A 419 -19.27 -3.71 -9.21
C SER A 419 -19.78 -2.46 -8.50
N ASP A 420 -20.30 -1.49 -9.26
CA ASP A 420 -20.93 -0.29 -8.73
C ASP A 420 -22.11 0.12 -9.62
N VAL A 421 -23.32 -0.14 -9.14
CA VAL A 421 -24.56 0.13 -9.88
C VAL A 421 -24.81 1.63 -10.06
N ASN A 422 -24.45 2.45 -9.08
CA ASN A 422 -24.71 3.89 -9.12
C ASN A 422 -23.75 4.57 -10.11
N LEU A 423 -22.46 4.21 -10.04
CA LEU A 423 -21.46 4.67 -10.99
C LEU A 423 -21.76 4.18 -12.41
N MET A 424 -22.25 2.95 -12.58
CA MET A 424 -22.64 2.44 -13.91
C MET A 424 -23.78 3.24 -14.52
N LYS A 425 -24.83 3.55 -13.74
CA LYS A 425 -25.93 4.43 -14.19
C LYS A 425 -25.40 5.81 -14.55
N LYS A 426 -24.57 6.40 -13.70
CA LYS A 426 -23.96 7.71 -13.97
C LYS A 426 -23.10 7.67 -15.23
N THR A 427 -22.36 6.59 -15.45
CA THR A 427 -21.57 6.38 -16.66
C THR A 427 -22.45 6.40 -17.90
N GLY A 428 -23.58 5.68 -17.89
CA GLY A 428 -24.51 5.68 -19.02
C GLY A 428 -25.15 7.04 -19.30
N GLU A 429 -25.43 7.84 -18.27
CA GLU A 429 -25.86 9.24 -18.43
C GLU A 429 -24.76 10.13 -19.04
N LEU A 430 -23.51 9.94 -18.60
CA LEU A 430 -22.38 10.77 -19.03
C LEU A 430 -21.94 10.44 -20.47
N LEU A 431 -22.13 9.21 -20.96
CA LEU A 431 -21.88 8.83 -22.34
C LEU A 431 -22.97 9.37 -23.28
N SER A 432 -22.87 10.64 -23.62
CA SER A 432 -23.79 11.34 -24.52
C SER A 432 -23.07 12.38 -25.37
N ASP A 433 -23.71 12.79 -26.47
CA ASP A 433 -23.16 13.81 -27.39
C ASP A 433 -22.94 15.15 -26.68
N ASP A 434 -23.76 15.49 -25.68
CA ASP A 434 -23.62 16.70 -24.87
C ASP A 434 -22.28 16.75 -24.10
N ASN A 435 -21.71 15.60 -23.78
CA ASN A 435 -20.42 15.48 -23.08
C ASN A 435 -19.27 15.08 -24.02
N LEU A 436 -19.49 15.04 -25.34
CA LEU A 436 -18.53 14.46 -26.29
C LEU A 436 -17.13 15.07 -26.17
N ASP A 437 -17.02 16.39 -26.06
CA ASP A 437 -15.73 17.08 -25.99
C ASP A 437 -14.92 16.69 -24.74
N VAL A 438 -15.58 16.57 -23.59
CA VAL A 438 -14.90 16.14 -22.35
C VAL A 438 -14.63 14.65 -22.34
N LEU A 439 -15.48 13.83 -22.97
CA LEU A 439 -15.23 12.39 -23.15
C LEU A 439 -14.02 12.13 -24.06
N LYS A 440 -13.86 12.89 -25.15
CA LYS A 440 -12.67 12.84 -26.01
C LYS A 440 -11.41 13.23 -25.22
N THR A 441 -11.52 14.30 -24.42
CA THR A 441 -10.44 14.76 -23.53
C THR A 441 -10.08 13.70 -22.49
N TYR A 442 -11.08 13.06 -21.88
CA TYR A 442 -10.92 11.97 -20.93
C TYR A 442 -10.24 10.76 -21.59
N CYS A 443 -10.72 10.27 -22.73
CA CYS A 443 -10.08 9.16 -23.44
C CYS A 443 -8.63 9.47 -23.83
N ARG A 444 -8.33 10.68 -24.30
CA ARG A 444 -6.96 11.14 -24.58
C ARG A 444 -6.10 11.05 -23.33
N PHE A 445 -6.57 11.59 -22.20
CA PHE A 445 -5.82 11.53 -20.95
C PHE A 445 -5.59 10.08 -20.51
N ARG A 446 -6.60 9.22 -20.55
CA ARG A 446 -6.46 7.80 -20.18
C ARG A 446 -5.43 7.09 -21.06
N ILE A 447 -5.35 7.40 -22.35
CA ILE A 447 -4.32 6.84 -23.23
C ILE A 447 -2.93 7.36 -22.86
N LEU A 448 -2.79 8.68 -22.69
CA LEU A 448 -1.50 9.29 -22.32
C LEU A 448 -1.01 8.77 -20.97
N ALA A 449 -1.84 8.81 -19.94
CA ALA A 449 -1.50 8.34 -18.59
C ALA A 449 -1.10 6.86 -18.57
N SER A 450 -1.77 6.00 -19.36
CA SER A 450 -1.47 4.56 -19.40
C SER A 450 -0.19 4.22 -20.20
N THR A 451 0.32 5.15 -21.00
CA THR A 451 1.46 4.89 -21.90
C THR A 451 2.67 5.78 -21.65
N ALA A 452 2.54 6.87 -20.89
CA ALA A 452 3.58 7.87 -20.71
C ALA A 452 4.93 7.30 -20.23
N SER A 453 4.92 6.34 -19.29
CA SER A 453 6.13 5.69 -18.79
C SER A 453 6.85 4.80 -19.83
N LEU A 454 6.16 4.44 -20.91
CA LEU A 454 6.60 3.55 -21.99
C LEU A 454 7.05 4.32 -23.25
N LEU A 455 6.79 5.64 -23.33
CA LEU A 455 7.16 6.50 -24.46
C LEU A 455 8.59 7.07 -24.29
N SER A 456 8.83 8.29 -24.77
CA SER A 456 10.09 9.01 -24.59
C SER A 456 10.33 9.45 -23.15
N LYS A 457 11.56 9.87 -22.87
CA LYS A 457 11.98 10.33 -21.54
C LYS A 457 11.08 11.44 -20.99
N ASP A 458 10.70 12.42 -21.82
CA ASP A 458 9.89 13.56 -21.37
C ASP A 458 8.52 13.13 -20.82
N PHE A 459 7.83 12.18 -21.47
CA PHE A 459 6.56 11.63 -20.95
C PHE A 459 6.76 10.85 -19.65
N ARG A 460 7.81 10.03 -19.59
CA ARG A 460 8.13 9.24 -18.39
C ARG A 460 8.44 10.16 -17.21
N ASP A 461 9.25 11.20 -17.42
CA ASP A 461 9.65 12.15 -16.39
C ASP A 461 8.45 12.90 -15.80
N VAL A 462 7.46 13.30 -16.61
CA VAL A 462 6.21 13.91 -16.12
C VAL A 462 5.49 12.99 -15.14
N THR A 463 5.37 11.69 -15.47
CA THR A 463 4.71 10.71 -14.60
C THR A 463 5.49 10.48 -13.31
N MET A 464 6.81 10.35 -13.41
CA MET A 464 7.68 10.14 -12.25
C MET A 464 7.69 11.36 -11.32
N ASN A 465 7.70 12.58 -11.86
CA ASN A 465 7.64 13.80 -11.07
C ASN A 465 6.30 13.95 -10.34
N PHE A 466 5.19 13.60 -10.99
CA PHE A 466 3.89 13.54 -10.34
C PHE A 466 3.89 12.52 -9.19
N GLN A 467 4.36 11.29 -9.42
CA GLN A 467 4.45 10.26 -8.37
C GLN A 467 5.33 10.73 -7.20
N LYS A 468 6.46 11.39 -7.48
CA LYS A 468 7.33 11.92 -6.45
C LYS A 468 6.63 12.95 -5.58
N ALA A 469 5.96 13.92 -6.19
CA ALA A 469 5.22 14.93 -5.45
C ALA A 469 4.02 14.34 -4.70
N PHE A 470 3.26 13.44 -5.33
CA PHE A 470 2.05 12.86 -4.76
C PHE A 470 2.36 11.96 -3.55
N TYR A 471 3.43 11.18 -3.61
CA TYR A 471 3.84 10.28 -2.53
C TYR A 471 4.98 10.82 -1.64
N GLY A 472 5.41 12.07 -1.82
CA GLY A 472 6.48 12.68 -1.02
C GLY A 472 7.88 12.05 -1.21
N ILE A 473 8.15 11.47 -2.38
CA ILE A 473 9.41 10.78 -2.68
C ILE A 473 10.49 11.80 -3.03
N SER A 474 11.60 11.79 -2.28
CA SER A 474 12.67 12.79 -2.41
C SER A 474 13.72 12.48 -3.49
N SER A 475 13.85 11.23 -3.94
CA SER A 475 14.81 10.84 -5.00
C SER A 475 14.22 9.88 -6.02
N THR A 476 14.93 9.62 -7.10
CA THR A 476 14.45 8.85 -8.25
C THR A 476 15.21 7.52 -8.36
N MET A 477 14.52 6.43 -8.71
CA MET A 477 15.18 5.15 -9.05
C MET A 477 16.19 5.32 -10.17
N ASP A 478 17.23 4.50 -10.20
CA ASP A 478 18.13 4.45 -11.35
C ASP A 478 17.46 3.81 -12.58
N GLU A 479 18.04 4.04 -13.76
CA GLU A 479 17.48 3.57 -15.03
C GLU A 479 17.40 2.04 -15.14
N GLU A 480 18.32 1.31 -14.49
CA GLU A 480 18.36 -0.15 -14.49
C GLU A 480 17.22 -0.73 -13.64
N GLU A 481 16.95 -0.15 -12.47
CA GLU A 481 15.85 -0.52 -11.61
C GLU A 481 14.49 -0.20 -12.25
N ILE A 482 14.34 0.96 -12.91
CA ILE A 482 13.13 1.29 -13.68
C ILE A 482 12.92 0.25 -14.80
N ALA A 483 13.97 -0.10 -15.53
CA ALA A 483 13.87 -1.05 -16.62
C ALA A 483 13.51 -2.46 -16.13
N PHE A 484 14.14 -2.89 -15.03
CA PHE A 484 13.86 -4.19 -14.41
C PHE A 484 12.43 -4.27 -13.87
N ASN A 485 11.93 -3.23 -13.20
CA ASN A 485 10.57 -3.22 -12.66
C ASN A 485 9.53 -3.35 -13.77
N LEU A 486 9.74 -2.69 -14.92
CA LEU A 486 8.88 -2.85 -16.09
C LEU A 486 8.94 -4.29 -16.65
N LEU A 487 10.13 -4.85 -16.82
CA LEU A 487 10.29 -6.26 -17.24
C LEU A 487 9.56 -7.20 -16.28
N ASN A 488 9.77 -7.05 -14.97
CA ASN A 488 9.15 -7.90 -13.96
C ASN A 488 7.62 -7.79 -13.99
N SER A 489 7.07 -6.59 -14.20
CA SER A 489 5.62 -6.39 -14.31
C SER A 489 4.98 -7.10 -15.51
N VAL A 490 5.73 -7.32 -16.60
CA VAL A 490 5.21 -7.91 -17.85
C VAL A 490 5.53 -9.41 -17.96
N MET A 491 6.67 -9.85 -17.43
CA MET A 491 7.20 -11.20 -17.61
C MET A 491 7.44 -11.94 -16.28
N SER A 492 6.72 -11.58 -15.23
CA SER A 492 6.84 -12.18 -13.90
C SER A 492 6.68 -13.70 -13.91
N ASP A 493 5.75 -14.26 -14.67
CA ASP A 493 5.54 -15.71 -14.75
C ASP A 493 6.75 -16.47 -15.32
N TYR A 494 7.50 -15.86 -16.23
CA TYR A 494 8.72 -16.44 -16.77
C TYR A 494 9.88 -16.30 -15.78
N LEU A 495 10.03 -15.13 -15.18
CA LEU A 495 11.05 -14.88 -14.15
C LEU A 495 10.87 -15.78 -12.93
N GLY A 496 9.63 -15.97 -12.48
CA GLY A 496 9.27 -16.80 -11.33
C GLY A 496 9.63 -18.27 -11.51
N ARG A 497 9.54 -18.80 -12.74
CA ARG A 497 10.01 -20.16 -13.07
C ARG A 497 11.50 -20.31 -12.80
N ILE A 498 12.28 -19.42 -13.39
CA ILE A 498 13.75 -19.44 -13.28
C ILE A 498 14.16 -19.18 -11.83
N TYR A 499 13.45 -18.29 -11.11
CA TYR A 499 13.69 -18.02 -9.69
C TYR A 499 13.53 -19.29 -8.83
N VAL A 500 12.43 -20.03 -9.00
CA VAL A 500 12.18 -21.26 -8.23
C VAL A 500 13.23 -22.32 -8.54
N GLU A 501 13.57 -22.52 -9.82
CA GLU A 501 14.59 -23.47 -10.24
C GLU A 501 15.96 -23.19 -9.61
N ARG A 502 16.30 -21.90 -9.40
CA ARG A 502 17.61 -21.50 -8.86
C ARG A 502 17.64 -21.37 -7.33
N TYR A 503 16.54 -20.97 -6.69
CA TYR A 503 16.57 -20.46 -5.31
C TYR A 503 15.61 -21.13 -4.32
N PHE A 504 14.66 -21.95 -4.76
CA PHE A 504 13.71 -22.59 -3.85
C PHE A 504 13.96 -24.09 -3.68
N SER A 505 13.80 -24.60 -2.46
CA SER A 505 14.15 -25.99 -2.13
C SER A 505 12.92 -26.81 -1.73
N ALA A 506 12.92 -28.09 -2.12
CA ALA A 506 11.87 -29.04 -1.72
C ALA A 506 11.78 -29.20 -0.19
N LYS A 507 12.90 -29.05 0.54
CA LYS A 507 12.92 -29.10 2.00
C LYS A 507 12.10 -27.96 2.62
N ALA A 508 12.25 -26.73 2.11
CA ALA A 508 11.49 -25.59 2.60
C ALA A 508 9.98 -25.77 2.35
N LYS A 509 9.61 -26.30 1.16
CA LYS A 509 8.22 -26.61 0.84
C LYS A 509 7.61 -27.61 1.85
N ALA A 510 8.28 -28.73 2.10
CA ALA A 510 7.79 -29.76 3.02
C ALA A 510 7.66 -29.28 4.47
N ASP A 511 8.58 -28.43 4.94
CA ASP A 511 8.50 -27.87 6.29
C ASP A 511 7.29 -26.94 6.43
N VAL A 512 7.09 -26.03 5.47
CA VAL A 512 5.95 -25.11 5.45
C VAL A 512 4.61 -25.85 5.34
N GLU A 513 4.54 -26.92 4.55
CA GLU A 513 3.36 -27.81 4.48
C GLU A 513 3.01 -28.42 5.85
N SER A 514 4.02 -28.74 6.68
CA SER A 514 3.81 -29.18 8.06
C SER A 514 3.25 -28.06 8.93
N ILE A 515 3.76 -26.83 8.80
CA ILE A 515 3.24 -25.67 9.55
C ILE A 515 1.77 -25.43 9.23
N VAL A 516 1.40 -25.49 7.95
CA VAL A 516 -0.01 -25.34 7.52
C VAL A 516 -0.89 -26.43 8.13
N SER A 517 -0.40 -27.67 8.17
CA SER A 517 -1.15 -28.80 8.75
C SER A 517 -1.43 -28.60 10.25
N ASP A 518 -0.42 -28.12 11.00
CA ASP A 518 -0.58 -27.80 12.43
C ASP A 518 -1.61 -26.66 12.64
N ILE A 519 -1.59 -25.65 11.78
CA ILE A 519 -2.52 -24.51 11.86
C ILE A 519 -3.95 -24.94 11.55
N ILE A 520 -4.17 -25.75 10.52
CA ILE A 520 -5.51 -26.27 10.20
C ILE A 520 -6.06 -27.09 11.37
N ALA A 521 -5.24 -27.94 12.00
CA ALA A 521 -5.66 -28.72 13.16
C ALA A 521 -6.04 -27.83 14.35
N ALA A 522 -5.19 -26.84 14.68
CA ALA A 522 -5.49 -25.91 15.77
C ALA A 522 -6.76 -25.07 15.51
N PHE A 523 -6.97 -24.63 14.26
CA PHE A 523 -8.16 -23.87 13.89
C PHE A 523 -9.45 -24.71 13.99
N GLU A 524 -9.37 -26.02 13.70
CA GLU A 524 -10.49 -26.94 13.90
C GLU A 524 -10.87 -27.03 15.38
N ASP A 525 -9.89 -27.27 16.25
CA ASP A 525 -10.10 -27.34 17.71
C ASP A 525 -10.68 -26.03 18.26
N ARG A 526 -10.22 -24.88 17.75
CA ARG A 526 -10.76 -23.57 18.09
C ARG A 526 -12.23 -23.43 17.72
N ILE A 527 -12.59 -23.76 16.48
CA ILE A 527 -13.99 -23.70 16.02
C ILE A 527 -14.88 -24.57 16.90
N GLU A 528 -14.42 -25.77 17.28
CA GLU A 528 -15.14 -26.66 18.19
C GLU A 528 -15.35 -26.05 19.59
N ALA A 529 -14.37 -25.29 20.09
CA ALA A 529 -14.39 -24.67 21.41
C ALA A 529 -15.22 -23.38 21.51
N LEU A 530 -15.58 -22.72 20.39
CA LEU A 530 -16.32 -21.46 20.40
C LEU A 530 -17.66 -21.56 21.16
N ASP A 531 -17.86 -20.74 22.19
CA ASP A 531 -19.05 -20.78 23.05
C ASP A 531 -20.25 -20.02 22.46
N TRP A 532 -20.00 -19.17 21.48
CA TRP A 532 -20.97 -18.25 20.89
C TRP A 532 -21.60 -18.78 19.59
N MET A 533 -21.11 -19.90 19.05
CA MET A 533 -21.54 -20.48 17.78
C MET A 533 -22.22 -21.85 17.99
N GLY A 534 -23.40 -22.03 17.39
CA GLY A 534 -24.14 -23.29 17.44
C GLY A 534 -23.44 -24.44 16.71
N GLN A 535 -23.79 -25.68 17.09
CA GLN A 535 -23.21 -26.91 16.53
C GLN A 535 -23.36 -27.02 15.00
N GLU A 536 -24.51 -26.59 14.46
CA GLU A 536 -24.78 -26.62 13.01
C GLU A 536 -23.79 -25.73 12.23
N THR A 537 -23.59 -24.49 12.69
CA THR A 537 -22.65 -23.55 12.06
C THR A 537 -21.19 -24.01 12.24
N LYS A 538 -20.84 -24.61 13.39
CA LYS A 538 -19.52 -25.23 13.61
C LYS A 538 -19.21 -26.33 12.60
N GLU A 539 -20.14 -27.25 12.37
CA GLU A 539 -19.96 -28.34 11.40
C GLU A 539 -19.71 -27.80 9.98
N LYS A 540 -20.39 -26.71 9.60
CA LYS A 540 -20.16 -26.02 8.32
C LYS A 540 -18.80 -25.32 8.25
N ALA A 541 -18.42 -24.59 9.30
CA ALA A 541 -17.12 -23.94 9.37
C ALA A 541 -15.96 -24.96 9.29
N ILE A 542 -16.06 -26.08 10.03
CA ILE A 542 -15.07 -27.17 9.98
C ILE A 542 -15.04 -27.84 8.59
N THR A 543 -16.20 -28.05 7.97
CA THR A 543 -16.25 -28.58 6.59
C THR A 543 -15.50 -27.66 5.64
N LYS A 544 -15.75 -26.35 5.72
CA LYS A 544 -15.04 -25.35 4.90
C LYS A 544 -13.54 -25.32 5.18
N LEU A 545 -13.13 -25.37 6.45
CA LEU A 545 -11.72 -25.41 6.86
C LEU A 545 -11.01 -26.62 6.23
N LYS A 546 -11.62 -27.81 6.32
CA LYS A 546 -11.04 -29.06 5.81
C LYS A 546 -10.96 -29.13 4.28
N THR A 547 -11.72 -28.30 3.55
CA THR A 547 -11.66 -28.25 2.09
C THR A 547 -10.76 -27.14 1.57
N ILE A 548 -10.11 -26.36 2.44
CA ILE A 548 -9.14 -25.34 2.01
C ILE A 548 -8.02 -26.02 1.22
N LYS A 549 -7.80 -25.55 -0.01
CA LYS A 549 -6.68 -25.99 -0.85
C LYS A 549 -5.43 -25.20 -0.50
N VAL A 550 -4.31 -25.90 -0.36
CA VAL A 550 -3.03 -25.29 0.03
C VAL A 550 -2.08 -25.30 -1.16
N LYS A 551 -1.53 -24.13 -1.52
CA LYS A 551 -0.57 -23.96 -2.63
C LYS A 551 0.72 -23.33 -2.12
N ILE A 552 1.80 -24.12 -2.07
CA ILE A 552 3.10 -23.70 -1.51
C ILE A 552 4.20 -23.62 -2.57
N GLY A 553 4.87 -22.47 -2.62
CA GLY A 553 6.07 -22.21 -3.41
C GLY A 553 5.78 -21.81 -4.86
N TYR A 554 5.22 -22.74 -5.64
CA TYR A 554 5.08 -22.60 -7.09
C TYR A 554 4.01 -23.56 -7.66
N PRO A 555 3.44 -23.26 -8.85
CA PRO A 555 2.45 -24.12 -9.48
C PRO A 555 3.04 -25.45 -9.98
N ASP A 556 2.26 -26.53 -9.85
CA ASP A 556 2.63 -27.85 -10.41
C ASP A 556 2.59 -27.86 -11.95
N LYS A 557 1.83 -26.94 -12.56
CA LYS A 557 1.70 -26.76 -14.01
C LYS A 557 1.88 -25.31 -14.39
N TRP A 558 2.79 -25.05 -15.32
CA TRP A 558 3.03 -23.73 -15.85
C TRP A 558 2.14 -23.43 -17.06
N LYS A 559 1.36 -22.36 -16.98
CA LYS A 559 0.73 -21.75 -18.17
C LYS A 559 1.80 -21.04 -18.98
N ASP A 560 1.61 -20.84 -20.26
CA ASP A 560 2.52 -20.02 -21.07
C ASP A 560 1.71 -19.02 -21.90
N PRO A 561 1.32 -17.87 -21.29
CA PRO A 561 0.47 -16.89 -21.95
C PRO A 561 1.19 -16.18 -23.10
N LEU A 562 2.53 -16.14 -23.09
CA LEU A 562 3.31 -15.46 -24.12
C LEU A 562 3.79 -16.39 -25.23
N LYS A 563 3.47 -17.70 -25.18
CA LYS A 563 4.00 -18.71 -26.12
C LYS A 563 3.89 -18.31 -27.60
N ASP A 564 2.73 -17.79 -27.99
CA ASP A 564 2.38 -17.44 -29.38
C ASP A 564 2.71 -15.97 -29.72
N ILE A 565 3.38 -15.26 -28.81
CA ILE A 565 3.73 -13.85 -28.94
C ILE A 565 5.22 -13.75 -29.30
N SER A 566 5.49 -13.12 -30.45
CA SER A 566 6.85 -12.79 -30.89
C SER A 566 7.25 -11.45 -30.28
N ILE A 567 8.25 -11.47 -29.42
CA ILE A 567 8.88 -10.27 -28.87
C ILE A 567 10.00 -9.86 -29.81
N LYS A 568 9.99 -8.60 -30.24
CA LYS A 568 10.95 -8.08 -31.22
C LYS A 568 11.72 -6.90 -30.66
N THR A 569 13.03 -6.90 -30.86
CA THR A 569 13.88 -5.74 -30.58
C THR A 569 13.63 -4.62 -31.61
N TYR A 570 14.12 -3.41 -31.35
CA TYR A 570 14.10 -2.34 -32.36
C TYR A 570 14.92 -2.71 -33.62
N ALA A 571 15.99 -3.49 -33.47
CA ALA A 571 16.79 -3.96 -34.60
C ALA A 571 16.00 -4.91 -35.53
N ASP A 572 15.02 -5.63 -34.97
CA ASP A 572 14.14 -6.54 -35.69
C ASP A 572 12.81 -5.88 -36.14
N GLY A 573 12.74 -4.54 -36.05
CA GLY A 573 11.56 -3.76 -36.43
C GLY A 573 10.42 -3.78 -35.41
N GLY A 574 10.69 -4.16 -34.16
CA GLY A 574 9.77 -4.03 -33.02
C GLY A 574 9.87 -2.67 -32.31
N SER A 575 9.11 -2.53 -31.23
CA SER A 575 9.22 -1.41 -30.28
C SER A 575 8.70 -1.84 -28.90
N LEU A 576 9.06 -1.10 -27.84
CA LEU A 576 8.60 -1.39 -26.49
C LEU A 576 7.06 -1.41 -26.42
N LEU A 577 6.43 -0.36 -26.92
CA LEU A 577 4.97 -0.24 -26.88
C LEU A 577 4.29 -1.24 -27.82
N GLY A 578 4.90 -1.55 -28.97
CA GLY A 578 4.40 -2.58 -29.88
C GLY A 578 4.38 -3.97 -29.23
N ASN A 579 5.44 -4.33 -28.51
CA ASN A 579 5.50 -5.58 -27.75
C ASN A 579 4.43 -5.61 -26.65
N ILE A 580 4.27 -4.52 -25.88
CA ILE A 580 3.26 -4.41 -24.82
C ILE A 580 1.84 -4.53 -25.39
N PHE A 581 1.53 -3.86 -26.50
CA PHE A 581 0.23 -3.96 -27.15
C PHE A 581 -0.06 -5.36 -27.69
N ALA A 582 0.94 -6.06 -28.22
CA ALA A 582 0.80 -7.45 -28.64
C ALA A 582 0.47 -8.37 -27.45
N ILE A 583 1.16 -8.18 -26.31
CA ILE A 583 0.90 -8.91 -25.07
C ILE A 583 -0.51 -8.64 -24.54
N ASN A 584 -0.87 -7.37 -24.35
CA ASN A 584 -2.15 -6.98 -23.78
C ASN A 584 -3.34 -7.42 -24.65
N SER A 585 -3.24 -7.27 -25.97
CA SER A 585 -4.33 -7.67 -26.88
C SER A 585 -4.52 -9.18 -26.91
N ALA A 586 -3.43 -9.96 -26.83
CA ALA A 586 -3.50 -11.42 -26.70
C ALA A 586 -4.16 -11.83 -25.38
N GLN A 587 -3.80 -11.19 -24.26
CA GLN A 587 -4.40 -11.44 -22.95
C GLN A 587 -5.89 -11.12 -22.94
N VAL A 588 -6.31 -9.99 -23.52
CA VAL A 588 -7.72 -9.63 -23.65
C VAL A 588 -8.49 -10.69 -24.44
N LYS A 589 -7.93 -11.18 -25.55
CA LYS A 589 -8.54 -12.25 -26.35
C LYS A 589 -8.65 -13.56 -25.58
N GLU A 590 -7.62 -13.94 -24.82
CA GLU A 590 -7.66 -15.13 -23.97
C GLU A 590 -8.72 -14.99 -22.88
N ASN A 591 -8.77 -13.85 -22.19
CA ASN A 591 -9.74 -13.57 -21.13
C ASN A 591 -11.18 -13.67 -21.64
N LYS A 592 -11.47 -13.14 -22.84
CA LYS A 592 -12.80 -13.28 -23.47
C LYS A 592 -13.22 -14.74 -23.66
N SER A 593 -12.27 -15.65 -23.91
CA SER A 593 -12.56 -17.07 -24.08
C SER A 593 -12.98 -17.77 -22.78
N LEU A 594 -12.72 -17.17 -21.60
CA LEU A 594 -13.01 -17.77 -20.30
C LEU A 594 -14.51 -17.99 -20.07
N LEU A 595 -15.39 -17.14 -20.62
CA LEU A 595 -16.85 -17.33 -20.53
C LEU A 595 -17.33 -18.67 -21.09
N SER A 596 -16.56 -19.27 -22.01
CA SER A 596 -16.86 -20.57 -22.62
C SER A 596 -16.18 -21.75 -21.91
N LYS A 597 -15.43 -21.50 -20.84
CA LYS A 597 -14.57 -22.46 -20.16
C LYS A 597 -14.91 -22.54 -18.66
N PRO A 598 -14.72 -23.70 -18.01
CA PRO A 598 -14.77 -23.78 -16.56
C PRO A 598 -13.61 -23.00 -15.93
N VAL A 599 -13.79 -22.61 -14.66
CA VAL A 599 -12.73 -21.98 -13.86
C VAL A 599 -11.56 -22.95 -13.66
N ASP A 600 -10.34 -22.50 -13.96
CA ASP A 600 -9.13 -23.26 -13.73
C ASP A 600 -8.63 -23.09 -12.29
N ARG A 601 -9.01 -24.04 -11.43
CA ARG A 601 -8.62 -24.04 -10.01
C ARG A 601 -7.15 -24.33 -9.76
N SER A 602 -6.36 -24.68 -10.79
CA SER A 602 -4.91 -24.86 -10.66
C SER A 602 -4.11 -23.57 -10.88
N ALA A 603 -4.76 -22.50 -11.34
CA ALA A 603 -4.12 -21.22 -11.60
C ALA A 603 -3.61 -20.53 -10.32
N TRP A 604 -2.62 -19.66 -10.48
CA TRP A 604 -2.07 -18.81 -9.43
C TRP A 604 -2.26 -17.35 -9.86
N TYR A 605 -2.55 -16.46 -8.92
CA TYR A 605 -2.63 -15.01 -9.17
C TYR A 605 -1.34 -14.26 -8.86
N MET A 606 -0.40 -14.90 -8.17
CA MET A 606 0.91 -14.34 -7.83
C MET A 606 2.03 -15.18 -8.43
N PRO A 607 3.07 -14.54 -8.99
CA PRO A 607 4.24 -15.25 -9.47
C PRO A 607 5.06 -15.77 -8.27
N PRO A 608 5.78 -16.89 -8.42
CA PRO A 608 6.49 -17.55 -7.31
C PRO A 608 7.49 -16.68 -6.54
N HIS A 609 8.12 -15.68 -7.16
CA HIS A 609 9.14 -14.84 -6.52
C HIS A 609 8.55 -13.66 -5.73
N MET A 610 7.26 -13.37 -5.87
CA MET A 610 6.59 -12.30 -5.16
C MET A 610 6.61 -12.56 -3.65
N VAL A 611 6.83 -11.51 -2.87
CA VAL A 611 6.78 -11.58 -1.40
C VAL A 611 5.39 -11.15 -0.96
N ASN A 612 4.47 -12.11 -0.94
CA ASN A 612 3.11 -11.90 -0.44
C ASN A 612 2.45 -13.26 -0.12
N ALA A 613 1.20 -13.27 0.30
CA ALA A 613 0.32 -14.44 0.41
C ALA A 613 -1.12 -14.02 0.05
N TYR A 614 -2.01 -14.98 -0.17
CA TYR A 614 -3.44 -14.67 -0.32
C TYR A 614 -4.36 -15.86 -0.02
N TYR A 615 -5.57 -15.54 0.41
CA TYR A 615 -6.76 -16.37 0.35
C TYR A 615 -7.62 -15.98 -0.86
N ASN A 616 -8.11 -16.98 -1.60
CA ASN A 616 -9.12 -16.79 -2.63
C ASN A 616 -10.43 -17.48 -2.23
N PRO A 617 -11.52 -16.73 -1.96
CA PRO A 617 -12.79 -17.30 -1.53
C PRO A 617 -13.43 -18.20 -2.59
N THR A 618 -13.34 -17.84 -3.88
CA THR A 618 -14.00 -18.60 -4.97
C THR A 618 -13.38 -19.98 -5.22
N ASN A 619 -12.13 -20.18 -4.79
CA ASN A 619 -11.46 -21.47 -4.83
C ASN A 619 -11.34 -22.16 -3.47
N ASN A 620 -11.71 -21.46 -2.39
CA ASN A 620 -11.40 -21.80 -1.00
C ASN A 620 -9.94 -22.27 -0.89
N GLU A 621 -9.00 -21.38 -1.21
CA GLU A 621 -7.58 -21.73 -1.26
C GLU A 621 -6.68 -20.67 -0.67
N ILE A 622 -5.57 -21.11 -0.07
CA ILE A 622 -4.49 -20.28 0.46
C ILE A 622 -3.22 -20.53 -0.33
N VAL A 623 -2.48 -19.46 -0.63
CA VAL A 623 -1.32 -19.52 -1.53
C VAL A 623 -0.14 -18.75 -0.96
N PHE A 624 1.02 -19.40 -0.92
CA PHE A 624 2.27 -18.86 -0.41
C PHE A 624 3.39 -19.02 -1.44
N PRO A 625 3.64 -18.01 -2.29
CA PRO A 625 4.78 -17.98 -3.22
C PRO A 625 6.12 -18.29 -2.54
N ALA A 626 7.06 -18.88 -3.27
CA ALA A 626 8.41 -19.17 -2.78
C ALA A 626 9.16 -17.91 -2.30
N GLY A 627 8.82 -16.74 -2.82
CA GLY A 627 9.40 -15.45 -2.49
C GLY A 627 9.24 -15.04 -1.03
N ILE A 628 8.13 -15.38 -0.36
CA ILE A 628 7.92 -15.04 1.06
C ILE A 628 8.57 -16.05 2.03
N LEU A 629 8.88 -17.26 1.55
CA LEU A 629 9.39 -18.38 2.38
C LEU A 629 10.90 -18.25 2.65
N GLN A 630 11.30 -17.13 3.24
CA GLN A 630 12.66 -16.80 3.65
C GLN A 630 12.68 -15.81 4.82
N PRO A 631 13.83 -15.58 5.50
CA PRO A 631 13.86 -14.73 6.68
C PRO A 631 13.45 -13.28 6.34
N PRO A 632 12.78 -12.55 7.24
CA PRO A 632 12.47 -12.94 8.61
C PRO A 632 11.15 -13.72 8.77
N TYR A 633 10.38 -13.93 7.70
CA TYR A 633 9.11 -14.67 7.79
C TYR A 633 9.36 -16.14 8.12
N TYR A 634 10.31 -16.77 7.43
CA TYR A 634 10.61 -18.19 7.59
C TYR A 634 12.11 -18.47 7.52
N ASP A 635 12.62 -19.21 8.49
CA ASP A 635 13.96 -19.81 8.42
C ASP A 635 13.88 -21.26 8.89
N VAL A 636 14.31 -22.18 8.03
CA VAL A 636 14.38 -23.62 8.36
C VAL A 636 15.28 -23.92 9.57
N ASN A 637 16.13 -22.96 9.99
CA ASN A 637 17.01 -23.09 11.14
C ASN A 637 16.58 -22.23 12.34
N ALA A 638 15.51 -21.44 12.24
CA ALA A 638 14.95 -20.70 13.38
C ALA A 638 14.20 -21.63 14.34
N SER A 639 13.94 -21.14 15.55
CA SER A 639 13.05 -21.82 16.50
C SER A 639 11.62 -21.95 15.96
N ARG A 640 10.85 -22.89 16.51
CA ARG A 640 9.45 -23.08 16.12
C ARG A 640 8.64 -21.81 16.42
N GLU A 641 8.88 -21.19 17.57
CA GLU A 641 8.26 -19.96 18.05
C GLU A 641 8.51 -18.78 17.09
N GLN A 642 9.73 -18.64 16.58
CA GLN A 642 10.05 -17.60 15.59
C GLN A 642 9.31 -17.83 14.27
N ASN A 643 9.31 -19.06 13.76
CA ASN A 643 8.57 -19.39 12.53
C ASN A 643 7.06 -19.27 12.73
N LEU A 644 6.53 -19.57 13.91
CA LEU A 644 5.12 -19.35 14.26
C LEU A 644 4.78 -17.86 14.30
N GLY A 645 5.60 -17.03 14.96
CA GLY A 645 5.42 -15.58 14.97
C GLY A 645 5.56 -14.92 13.59
N GLY A 646 6.39 -15.49 12.72
CA GLY A 646 6.57 -15.07 11.32
C GLY A 646 5.56 -15.70 10.36
N ILE A 647 6.02 -16.67 9.56
CA ILE A 647 5.22 -17.31 8.50
C ILE A 647 3.99 -18.04 9.03
N GLY A 648 4.03 -18.56 10.27
CA GLY A 648 2.88 -19.19 10.90
C GLY A 648 1.71 -18.21 11.03
N THR A 649 1.96 -17.00 11.53
CA THR A 649 0.94 -15.96 11.63
C THR A 649 0.41 -15.56 10.26
N VAL A 650 1.27 -15.44 9.24
CA VAL A 650 0.81 -15.17 7.86
C VAL A 650 -0.09 -16.31 7.36
N ILE A 651 0.27 -17.58 7.62
CA ILE A 651 -0.56 -18.73 7.21
C ILE A 651 -1.91 -18.73 7.93
N ALA A 652 -1.91 -18.51 9.24
CA ALA A 652 -3.12 -18.46 10.04
C ALA A 652 -4.01 -17.27 9.66
N HIS A 653 -3.42 -16.15 9.22
CA HIS A 653 -4.12 -15.00 8.67
C HIS A 653 -4.88 -15.37 7.39
N GLU A 654 -4.21 -16.00 6.42
CA GLU A 654 -4.88 -16.46 5.19
C GLU A 654 -5.98 -17.50 5.44
N ILE A 655 -5.83 -18.36 6.45
CA ILE A 655 -6.89 -19.30 6.84
C ILE A 655 -8.06 -18.55 7.48
N THR A 656 -7.79 -17.53 8.30
CA THR A 656 -8.83 -16.73 8.94
C THR A 656 -9.63 -15.92 7.92
N HIS A 657 -9.06 -15.53 6.78
CA HIS A 657 -9.81 -14.93 5.66
C HIS A 657 -10.93 -15.82 5.13
N ALA A 658 -10.88 -17.14 5.30
CA ALA A 658 -12.02 -18.01 4.98
C ALA A 658 -13.25 -17.72 5.88
N PHE A 659 -13.05 -17.00 6.98
CA PHE A 659 -14.03 -16.76 8.02
C PHE A 659 -14.13 -15.29 8.46
N ASP A 660 -13.44 -14.36 7.79
CA ASP A 660 -13.65 -12.93 8.01
C ASP A 660 -15.05 -12.48 7.52
N ASN A 661 -15.39 -11.19 7.61
CA ASN A 661 -16.71 -10.69 7.21
C ASN A 661 -17.07 -10.93 5.73
N ASN A 662 -16.08 -11.10 4.85
CA ASN A 662 -16.26 -11.39 3.44
C ASN A 662 -16.21 -12.90 3.18
N GLY A 663 -15.15 -13.59 3.62
CA GLY A 663 -14.98 -15.02 3.44
C GLY A 663 -16.10 -15.84 4.09
N ALA A 664 -16.63 -15.39 5.24
CA ALA A 664 -17.77 -16.01 5.90
C ALA A 664 -19.03 -16.13 5.01
N GLN A 665 -19.11 -15.36 3.92
CA GLN A 665 -20.25 -15.41 2.99
C GLN A 665 -20.12 -16.53 1.94
N PHE A 666 -18.96 -17.20 1.87
CA PHE A 666 -18.69 -18.26 0.92
C PHE A 666 -18.72 -19.64 1.59
N ASP A 667 -19.30 -20.63 0.91
CA ASP A 667 -19.32 -22.03 1.34
C ASP A 667 -18.00 -22.76 1.05
N GLU A 668 -17.95 -24.06 1.36
CA GLU A 668 -16.77 -24.91 1.20
C GLU A 668 -16.31 -25.10 -0.26
N ASN A 669 -17.18 -24.78 -1.22
CA ASN A 669 -16.92 -24.86 -2.66
C ASN A 669 -16.59 -23.48 -3.26
N GLY A 670 -16.60 -22.43 -2.44
CA GLY A 670 -16.34 -21.06 -2.85
C GLY A 670 -17.52 -20.37 -3.51
N ASN A 671 -18.76 -20.82 -3.26
CA ASN A 671 -19.95 -20.10 -3.69
C ASN A 671 -20.45 -19.19 -2.57
N MET A 672 -20.84 -17.97 -2.90
CA MET A 672 -21.49 -17.01 -2.03
C MET A 672 -22.86 -17.56 -1.63
N ASN A 673 -22.92 -18.22 -0.48
CA ASN A 673 -24.06 -18.99 -0.03
C ASN A 673 -24.14 -18.92 1.50
N ASN A 674 -25.33 -18.61 2.03
CA ASN A 674 -25.50 -18.48 3.47
C ASN A 674 -25.54 -19.87 4.14
N TRP A 675 -24.49 -20.20 4.87
CA TRP A 675 -24.36 -21.42 5.69
C TRP A 675 -24.48 -21.16 7.19
N TRP A 676 -24.81 -19.93 7.59
CA TRP A 676 -24.98 -19.52 8.98
C TRP A 676 -26.43 -19.65 9.44
N THR A 677 -26.62 -19.94 10.73
CA THR A 677 -27.90 -19.62 11.38
C THR A 677 -28.02 -18.11 11.60
N GLU A 678 -29.24 -17.57 11.62
CA GLU A 678 -29.47 -16.13 11.86
C GLU A 678 -28.90 -15.65 13.21
N GLN A 679 -29.01 -16.51 14.24
CA GLN A 679 -28.49 -16.22 15.57
C GLN A 679 -26.96 -16.13 15.57
N ASP A 680 -26.27 -17.12 15.02
CA ASP A 680 -24.81 -17.15 15.00
C ASP A 680 -24.24 -16.01 14.14
N TYR A 681 -24.86 -15.73 13.00
CA TYR A 681 -24.44 -14.62 12.13
C TYR A 681 -24.60 -13.27 12.82
N THR A 682 -25.68 -13.07 13.59
CA THR A 682 -25.88 -11.84 14.36
C THR A 682 -24.77 -11.64 15.39
N VAL A 683 -24.37 -12.69 16.11
CA VAL A 683 -23.28 -12.62 17.08
C VAL A 683 -21.93 -12.40 16.39
N PHE A 684 -21.67 -13.05 15.25
CA PHE A 684 -20.48 -12.80 14.45
C PHE A 684 -20.38 -11.34 14.01
N ARG A 685 -21.47 -10.74 13.53
CA ARG A 685 -21.52 -9.32 13.17
C ARG A 685 -21.26 -8.39 14.35
N GLN A 686 -21.73 -8.73 15.56
CA GLN A 686 -21.42 -7.97 16.77
C GLN A 686 -19.93 -8.04 17.13
N LYS A 687 -19.29 -9.20 16.94
CA LYS A 687 -17.85 -9.36 17.14
C LYS A 687 -17.03 -8.56 16.10
N CYS A 688 -17.43 -8.58 14.82
CA CYS A 688 -16.85 -7.70 13.82
C CYS A 688 -17.01 -6.22 14.18
N GLN A 689 -18.16 -5.81 14.73
CA GLN A 689 -18.36 -4.44 15.19
C GLN A 689 -17.40 -4.07 16.33
N ALA A 690 -17.15 -4.96 17.29
CA ALA A 690 -16.16 -4.71 18.33
C ALA A 690 -14.74 -4.53 17.76
N VAL A 691 -14.38 -5.30 16.72
CA VAL A 691 -13.11 -5.11 16.00
C VAL A 691 -13.07 -3.77 15.25
N ILE A 692 -14.17 -3.34 14.63
CA ILE A 692 -14.28 -2.00 14.02
C ILE A 692 -13.99 -0.94 15.08
N ASP A 693 -14.69 -1.00 16.21
CA ASP A 693 -14.58 0.00 17.29
C ASP A 693 -13.18 0.04 17.92
N LEU A 694 -12.44 -1.07 17.91
CA LEU A 694 -11.06 -1.13 18.40
C LEU A 694 -10.06 -0.34 17.51
N TYR A 695 -10.36 -0.20 16.22
CA TYR A 695 -9.46 0.42 15.23
C TYR A 695 -9.93 1.77 14.69
N ASP A 696 -11.23 2.06 14.75
CA ASP A 696 -11.80 3.27 14.17
C ASP A 696 -11.27 4.55 14.83
N GLY A 697 -10.91 5.53 14.00
CA GLY A 697 -10.42 6.84 14.48
C GLY A 697 -8.97 6.85 14.98
N LEU A 698 -8.24 5.73 14.91
CA LEU A 698 -6.81 5.72 15.26
C LEU A 698 -6.02 6.57 14.27
N VAL A 699 -5.13 7.41 14.77
CA VAL A 699 -4.31 8.30 13.93
C VAL A 699 -2.89 7.76 13.86
N ILE A 700 -2.38 7.45 12.67
CA ILE A 700 -0.98 6.99 12.49
C ILE A 700 -0.05 8.14 12.08
N ALA A 701 -0.57 9.06 11.28
CA ALA A 701 0.12 10.26 10.82
C ALA A 701 -0.92 11.40 10.65
N PRO A 702 -0.51 12.68 10.55
CA PRO A 702 -1.45 13.77 10.32
C PRO A 702 -2.30 13.51 9.07
N GLY A 703 -3.62 13.59 9.22
CA GLY A 703 -4.57 13.29 8.15
C GLY A 703 -4.72 11.80 7.79
N ALA A 704 -3.95 10.90 8.41
CA ALA A 704 -4.03 9.45 8.22
C ALA A 704 -4.79 8.81 9.39
N VAL A 705 -6.12 8.81 9.27
CA VAL A 705 -7.05 8.28 10.27
C VAL A 705 -7.56 6.92 9.79
N VAL A 706 -7.41 5.89 10.63
CA VAL A 706 -7.87 4.53 10.34
C VAL A 706 -9.39 4.50 10.33
N ASN A 707 -9.94 3.95 9.24
CA ASN A 707 -11.35 3.58 9.14
C ASN A 707 -11.50 2.12 9.56
N GLY A 708 -12.13 1.89 10.72
CA GLY A 708 -12.32 0.53 11.25
C GLY A 708 -13.20 -0.33 10.34
N ASN A 709 -14.13 0.28 9.61
CA ASN A 709 -15.03 -0.39 8.67
C ASN A 709 -14.32 -0.81 7.38
N LEU A 710 -13.38 0.01 6.90
CA LEU A 710 -12.51 -0.35 5.78
C LEU A 710 -11.60 -1.53 6.12
N THR A 711 -11.10 -1.58 7.37
CA THR A 711 -10.03 -2.50 7.77
C THR A 711 -10.48 -3.77 8.48
N VAL A 712 -11.80 -3.96 8.66
CA VAL A 712 -12.34 -5.03 9.51
C VAL A 712 -11.99 -6.44 9.05
N SER A 713 -11.90 -6.72 7.75
CA SER A 713 -11.53 -8.06 7.25
C SER A 713 -10.14 -8.45 7.71
N GLU A 714 -9.17 -7.56 7.50
CA GLU A 714 -7.77 -7.73 7.86
C GLU A 714 -7.55 -7.79 9.36
N ASN A 715 -8.24 -6.94 10.11
CA ASN A 715 -8.12 -6.93 11.57
C ASN A 715 -8.71 -8.19 12.21
N VAL A 716 -9.83 -8.71 11.68
CA VAL A 716 -10.38 -10.00 12.11
C VAL A 716 -9.39 -11.13 11.79
N ALA A 717 -8.79 -11.09 10.60
CA ALA A 717 -7.80 -12.07 10.17
C ALA A 717 -6.54 -12.07 11.06
N ASP A 718 -5.98 -10.91 11.37
CA ASP A 718 -4.82 -10.80 12.26
C ASP A 718 -5.07 -11.29 13.69
N ILE A 719 -6.23 -10.92 14.26
CA ILE A 719 -6.60 -11.32 15.62
C ILE A 719 -6.85 -12.84 15.66
N GLY A 720 -7.58 -13.39 14.69
CA GLY A 720 -7.79 -14.85 14.60
C GLY A 720 -6.48 -15.62 14.39
N ALA A 721 -5.58 -15.07 13.56
CA ALA A 721 -4.27 -15.66 13.32
C ALA A 721 -3.44 -15.77 14.60
N MET A 722 -3.30 -14.67 15.35
CA MET A 722 -2.54 -14.68 16.60
C MET A 722 -3.17 -15.62 17.63
N ALA A 723 -4.51 -15.68 17.71
CA ALA A 723 -5.19 -16.60 18.61
C ALA A 723 -4.87 -18.07 18.29
N CYS A 724 -4.95 -18.45 17.01
CA CYS A 724 -4.57 -19.79 16.55
C CYS A 724 -3.10 -20.11 16.83
N ILE A 725 -2.20 -19.15 16.61
CA ILE A 725 -0.77 -19.34 16.82
C ILE A 725 -0.44 -19.53 18.31
N LEU A 726 -1.13 -18.83 19.21
CA LEU A 726 -0.95 -18.99 20.65
C LEU A 726 -1.43 -20.35 21.16
N ASP A 727 -2.48 -20.92 20.58
CA ASP A 727 -2.91 -22.28 20.92
C ASP A 727 -1.84 -23.32 20.56
N ILE A 728 -1.24 -23.22 19.36
CA ILE A 728 -0.14 -24.10 18.95
C ILE A 728 1.07 -23.90 19.88
N ALA A 729 1.38 -22.65 20.22
CA ALA A 729 2.51 -22.32 21.06
C ALA A 729 2.35 -22.86 22.50
N ALA A 730 1.12 -22.91 23.03
CA ALA A 730 0.84 -23.41 24.37
C ALA A 730 1.21 -24.90 24.56
N ASP A 731 1.23 -25.68 23.47
CA ASP A 731 1.62 -27.09 23.48
C ASP A 731 3.15 -27.30 23.36
N ILE A 732 3.92 -26.23 23.10
CA ILE A 732 5.37 -26.29 23.06
C ILE A 732 5.92 -26.34 24.49
N PRO A 733 6.69 -27.38 24.87
CA PRO A 733 7.32 -27.44 26.19
C PRO A 733 8.29 -26.27 26.40
N ASP A 734 8.16 -25.57 27.53
CA ASP A 734 8.97 -24.40 27.88
C ASP A 734 8.97 -23.29 26.80
N VAL A 735 7.82 -23.09 26.15
CA VAL A 735 7.59 -22.11 25.06
C VAL A 735 8.22 -20.74 25.32
N ASP A 736 8.98 -20.25 24.34
CA ASP A 736 9.51 -18.89 24.34
C ASP A 736 8.54 -17.90 23.64
N TYR A 737 7.52 -17.47 24.39
CA TYR A 737 6.57 -16.45 23.91
C TYR A 737 7.25 -15.13 23.52
N LYS A 738 8.40 -14.79 24.13
CA LYS A 738 9.13 -13.57 23.78
C LYS A 738 9.69 -13.68 22.36
N ALA A 739 10.28 -14.82 21.99
CA ALA A 739 10.76 -15.06 20.64
C ALA A 739 9.62 -15.02 19.60
N LEU A 740 8.43 -15.54 19.94
CA LEU A 740 7.24 -15.48 19.11
C LEU A 740 6.78 -14.04 18.86
N PHE A 741 6.54 -13.27 19.92
CA PHE A 741 6.04 -11.90 19.80
C PHE A 741 7.03 -10.96 19.12
N GLU A 742 8.33 -11.13 19.38
CA GLU A 742 9.38 -10.33 18.70
C GLU A 742 9.48 -10.66 17.21
N SER A 743 9.33 -11.94 16.82
CA SER A 743 9.26 -12.35 15.42
C SER A 743 8.05 -11.73 14.72
N TYR A 744 6.87 -11.78 15.37
CA TYR A 744 5.65 -11.17 14.88
C TYR A 744 5.79 -9.65 14.69
N ALA A 745 6.35 -8.93 15.66
CA ALA A 745 6.56 -7.49 15.51
C ALA A 745 7.54 -7.14 14.37
N ALA A 746 8.56 -7.98 14.13
CA ALA A 746 9.56 -7.74 13.12
C ALA A 746 9.04 -7.91 11.68
N ILE A 747 8.08 -8.80 11.43
CA ILE A 747 7.50 -8.97 10.09
C ILE A 747 6.66 -7.76 9.66
N TRP A 748 6.17 -6.97 10.61
CA TRP A 748 5.31 -5.81 10.36
C TRP A 748 6.05 -4.47 10.28
N ARG A 749 7.39 -4.45 10.25
CA ARG A 749 8.14 -3.19 10.15
C ARG A 749 7.67 -2.39 8.94
N PHE A 750 7.39 -1.10 9.16
CA PHE A 750 7.04 -0.13 8.13
C PHE A 750 7.57 1.25 8.52
N THR A 751 8.04 2.00 7.53
CA THR A 751 8.30 3.43 7.65
C THR A 751 8.10 4.09 6.30
N GLY A 752 7.60 5.32 6.27
CA GLY A 752 7.33 6.01 5.00
C GLY A 752 7.16 7.51 5.14
N THR A 753 6.84 8.15 4.00
CA THR A 753 6.46 9.56 3.90
C THR A 753 5.08 9.80 4.52
N GLU A 754 4.79 11.04 4.93
CA GLU A 754 3.46 11.40 5.44
C GLU A 754 2.35 11.09 4.42
N GLN A 755 2.64 11.34 3.14
CA GLN A 755 1.73 11.12 2.02
C GLN A 755 1.39 9.63 1.83
N ILE A 756 2.35 8.71 2.02
CA ILE A 756 2.05 7.28 1.91
C ILE A 756 1.17 6.80 3.07
N TYR A 757 1.36 7.32 4.30
CA TYR A 757 0.45 7.01 5.42
C TYR A 757 -0.97 7.49 5.14
N GLN A 758 -1.13 8.69 4.57
CA GLN A 758 -2.45 9.23 4.20
C GLN A 758 -3.11 8.37 3.11
N MET A 759 -2.33 7.96 2.10
CA MET A 759 -2.82 7.10 1.04
C MET A 759 -3.31 5.76 1.58
N LEU A 760 -2.46 5.08 2.37
CA LEU A 760 -2.79 3.79 2.95
C LEU A 760 -4.02 3.88 3.87
N ALA A 761 -4.10 4.89 4.75
CA ALA A 761 -5.25 5.06 5.64
C ALA A 761 -6.59 5.31 4.91
N THR A 762 -6.53 5.84 3.68
CA THR A 762 -7.73 6.15 2.88
C THR A 762 -8.11 5.00 1.92
N GLN A 763 -7.13 4.22 1.46
CA GLN A 763 -7.31 3.28 0.34
C GLN A 763 -7.08 1.82 0.72
N ASP A 764 -6.21 1.54 1.69
CA ASP A 764 -5.81 0.19 2.04
C ASP A 764 -6.80 -0.44 3.02
N VAL A 765 -7.19 -1.69 2.76
CA VAL A 765 -8.00 -2.50 3.68
C VAL A 765 -7.18 -2.97 4.88
N HIS A 766 -5.85 -2.87 4.84
CA HIS A 766 -5.02 -3.19 5.99
C HIS A 766 -4.91 -2.01 6.93
N ALA A 767 -5.07 -2.26 8.24
CA ALA A 767 -4.69 -1.27 9.23
C ALA A 767 -3.18 -0.97 9.14
N PRO A 768 -2.73 0.24 9.54
CA PRO A 768 -1.31 0.56 9.60
C PRO A 768 -0.54 -0.47 10.41
N ASN A 769 0.63 -0.90 9.93
CA ASN A 769 1.34 -2.06 10.46
C ASN A 769 1.61 -2.00 11.97
N LYS A 770 1.86 -0.79 12.52
CA LYS A 770 2.00 -0.57 13.96
C LYS A 770 0.77 -1.06 14.74
N TYR A 771 -0.43 -0.79 14.23
CA TYR A 771 -1.69 -1.22 14.82
C TYR A 771 -1.97 -2.70 14.55
N ARG A 772 -1.54 -3.24 13.40
CA ARG A 772 -1.53 -4.70 13.18
C ARG A 772 -0.73 -5.43 14.25
N VAL A 773 0.32 -4.84 14.81
CA VAL A 773 1.02 -5.41 15.96
C VAL A 773 0.35 -5.08 17.28
N ASN A 774 0.26 -3.79 17.61
CA ASN A 774 -0.08 -3.37 18.96
C ASN A 774 -1.53 -3.67 19.33
N ARG A 775 -2.49 -3.45 18.41
CA ARG A 775 -3.90 -3.71 18.67
C ARG A 775 -4.22 -5.19 18.72
N VAL A 776 -3.50 -6.02 17.97
CA VAL A 776 -3.66 -7.48 18.04
C VAL A 776 -3.19 -8.01 19.39
N LEU A 777 -1.94 -7.71 19.78
CA LEU A 777 -1.34 -8.25 21.01
C LEU A 777 -2.04 -7.77 22.30
N GLN A 778 -2.69 -6.60 22.26
CA GLN A 778 -3.52 -6.09 23.35
C GLN A 778 -4.67 -7.02 23.78
N ASN A 779 -5.08 -7.96 22.93
CA ASN A 779 -6.18 -8.88 23.20
C ASN A 779 -5.78 -10.17 23.92
N PHE A 780 -4.48 -10.49 24.02
CA PHE A 780 -4.03 -11.82 24.43
C PHE A 780 -3.29 -11.82 25.77
N GLU A 781 -3.76 -12.62 26.72
CA GLU A 781 -3.23 -12.67 28.10
C GLU A 781 -1.77 -13.17 28.17
N GLU A 782 -1.35 -14.00 27.22
CA GLU A 782 0.02 -14.47 27.04
C GLU A 782 0.98 -13.28 26.88
N PHE A 783 0.57 -12.25 26.14
CA PHE A 783 1.35 -11.01 25.98
C PHE A 783 1.47 -10.25 27.31
N TYR A 784 0.39 -10.14 28.08
CA TYR A 784 0.40 -9.48 29.39
C TYR A 784 1.34 -10.19 30.36
N LYS A 785 1.33 -11.53 30.38
CA LYS A 785 2.22 -12.34 31.24
C LYS A 785 3.69 -12.23 30.81
N THR A 786 3.96 -12.28 29.51
CA THR A 786 5.34 -12.23 28.99
C THR A 786 6.01 -10.89 29.26
N TYR A 787 5.27 -9.78 29.15
CA TYR A 787 5.82 -8.43 29.33
C TYR A 787 5.39 -7.72 30.62
N ASP A 788 4.68 -8.39 31.53
CA ASP A 788 4.19 -7.82 32.79
C ASP A 788 3.41 -6.51 32.58
N ILE A 789 2.44 -6.55 31.66
CA ILE A 789 1.60 -5.39 31.31
C ILE A 789 0.62 -5.10 32.44
N GLN A 790 0.58 -3.85 32.91
CA GLN A 790 -0.23 -3.41 34.04
C GLN A 790 -1.17 -2.25 33.66
N PRO A 791 -2.28 -2.03 34.41
CA PRO A 791 -3.08 -0.82 34.25
C PRO A 791 -2.23 0.44 34.33
N GLY A 792 -2.35 1.31 33.32
CA GLY A 792 -1.57 2.54 33.19
C GLY A 792 -0.41 2.46 32.20
N ASP A 793 -0.02 1.26 31.75
CA ASP A 793 0.82 1.08 30.56
C ASP A 793 0.01 1.37 29.29
N ALA A 794 0.61 1.97 28.26
CA ALA A 794 -0.12 2.34 27.05
C ALA A 794 -0.53 1.13 26.18
N MET A 795 0.12 -0.03 26.35
CA MET A 795 -0.29 -1.31 25.77
C MET A 795 -1.36 -2.05 26.60
N TYR A 796 -1.89 -1.46 27.68
CA TYR A 796 -2.96 -2.07 28.46
C TYR A 796 -4.33 -1.82 27.82
N LEU A 797 -5.09 -2.89 27.64
CA LEU A 797 -6.52 -2.87 27.32
C LEU A 797 -7.27 -3.62 28.44
N ALA A 798 -8.36 -3.03 28.95
CA ALA A 798 -9.14 -3.65 30.01
C ALA A 798 -9.70 -5.01 29.53
N PRO A 799 -9.77 -6.06 30.37
CA PRO A 799 -10.22 -7.38 29.94
C PRO A 799 -11.58 -7.39 29.19
N GLU A 800 -12.50 -6.51 29.57
CA GLU A 800 -13.82 -6.33 28.96
C GLU A 800 -13.80 -5.59 27.61
N GLU A 801 -12.71 -4.90 27.28
CA GLU A 801 -12.50 -4.20 26.00
C GLU A 801 -11.72 -5.05 25.00
N ARG A 802 -11.13 -6.18 25.43
CA ARG A 802 -10.42 -7.11 24.55
C ARG A 802 -11.41 -7.82 23.63
N VAL A 803 -11.09 -7.89 22.35
CA VAL A 803 -11.93 -8.48 21.32
C VAL A 803 -11.41 -9.85 20.90
N THR A 804 -12.33 -10.78 20.66
CA THR A 804 -12.05 -12.12 20.12
C THR A 804 -13.15 -12.54 19.15
N VAL A 805 -12.76 -13.19 18.06
CA VAL A 805 -13.69 -13.67 17.02
C VAL A 805 -13.61 -15.20 16.90
N TRP A 806 -12.54 -15.68 16.27
CA TRP A 806 -12.24 -17.09 15.97
C TRP A 806 -11.34 -17.72 17.02
#